data_AF-A0A662ANA7-F1
#
_entry.id   AF-A0A662ANA7-F1
#
_cell.length_a   1.000
_cell.length_b   1.000
_cell.length_c   1.000
_cell.angle_alpha   90.00
_cell.angle_beta   90.00
_cell.angle_gamma   90.00
#
_symmetry.space_group_name_H-M   'P 1'
#
loop_
_entity.id
_entity.type
_entity.pdbx_description
1 polymer ?
#
loop_
_entity_poly.entity_id
_entity_poly.type
_entity_poly.pdbx_seq_one_letter_code
_entity_poly.pdbx_strand_id
1 'polypeptide(L)'
;MALNQKIKQNPEQMTTKLRIVLCLYLAFFVLKIGFAQELYKAPIAKKTLYTNILHNDTTLDYYHWMKDKYDTDFVNYLYAENAYADRMMKKSRLLRKKLYEEYRSYMKEQDITEPIKKDNYYYYTRYEKDKEFSIYCRKKDSLTAKEEIYFDLNKLAEEYMYVDLFETKVSPDHKILAYGLNSAGGDAGYFFFKNLETGKMYSEEIENVAGFVWAGNSKTFYYQIENQKTKRADKIYRHTLGDSLKADTLIYREEDWKIYPGLSKTGKYILLTRGSFNESEHLFLHEDNPYGLFTRFEPIQANVQYSLTHYKQEDYFYIKTNWNAPDWRFMRSKIKPTSKQEWEDVVPGRKAVVQDGVMVKKDYFIVSERKSGENYLRIINRESGDEYKVKPEMHVYYMGLSRTFDYDTTYFRYSYSSLLTPAKQFTHYLNTQSDSIYIDTLEQKYELNPDDYLTKRLWAISADSVRVPMDVIYKKDLKQDGTAPVYMTAYACYGSNQYPAFNIHLKSIVDRGFIYVLVHPRGESFLGKQWHEKGKLIYKKNTYTDIIACSEHLINENYTSAGKISIRGGSAGGMLVGSVITMRPDLFGVGVAEVPFVDVLNEMQDTVWRNIIGHFDEIGNPFIKQEYDSIKVWCPYQNTKEISYPPLFVTSGYNDSRVPVWSPAKWVAKLRSLKTDSSLLLFKTNMDAGHQGSAGRYGYLKDEAFTMAFIMKSLGVEENYIEVKGNVTDLDGSPLPFVNIYLKGTTYGTTSNYDGEFLLELAQDQPAEIIFKSIGFSSKTVDVNINTRTSDLKIVLENEDIYINQVIVTSDGKDPAYGIIKNAQKKRKYHHDLVKSYSVDIYMKGSDRLNEVPKKFPKFLKGLNPPDSSDIGLLYLSESVARYHYQKPNEYKEEMFASKQAGTKQGYSWNRASYVLMNFYNNLIDLRW
;
A
#
# COMPACT_ATOMS: atom_id res chain seq x y z
N MET A 1 9.65 12.31 -53.19
CA MET A 1 10.24 13.04 -54.35
C MET A 1 9.48 12.86 -55.66
N ALA A 2 8.73 11.76 -55.88
CA ALA A 2 7.90 11.59 -57.09
C ALA A 2 6.65 12.52 -57.18
N LEU A 3 6.24 13.18 -56.10
CA LEU A 3 5.08 14.08 -56.06
C LEU A 3 5.39 15.51 -56.59
N ASN A 4 6.66 15.92 -56.61
CA ASN A 4 7.05 17.29 -56.97
C ASN A 4 7.08 17.54 -58.49
N GLN A 5 7.15 16.50 -59.32
CA GLN A 5 7.15 16.65 -60.79
C GLN A 5 5.75 16.82 -61.39
N LYS A 6 4.68 16.44 -60.69
CA LYS A 6 3.29 16.63 -61.14
C LYS A 6 2.70 18.02 -60.84
N ILE A 7 3.36 18.83 -60.00
CA ILE A 7 2.82 20.12 -59.52
C ILE A 7 3.15 21.29 -60.48
N LYS A 8 4.10 21.14 -61.40
CA LYS A 8 4.52 22.24 -62.31
C LYS A 8 3.71 22.40 -63.60
N GLN A 9 2.72 21.55 -63.89
CA GLN A 9 2.07 21.54 -65.20
C GLN A 9 0.62 22.05 -65.27
N ASN A 10 -0.04 22.44 -64.18
CA ASN A 10 -1.33 23.15 -64.26
C ASN A 10 -1.73 23.83 -62.92
N PRO A 11 -1.49 25.15 -62.74
CA PRO A 11 -1.85 25.85 -61.51
C PRO A 11 -3.35 26.11 -61.33
N GLU A 12 -4.16 25.97 -62.38
CA GLU A 12 -5.56 26.44 -62.39
C GLU A 12 -6.63 25.37 -62.11
N GLN A 13 -6.25 24.12 -61.85
CA GLN A 13 -7.21 23.04 -61.52
C GLN A 13 -7.12 22.51 -60.09
N MET A 14 -6.80 23.37 -59.11
CA MET A 14 -7.12 23.04 -57.71
C MET A 14 -8.54 23.51 -57.38
N THR A 15 -9.50 22.59 -57.41
CA THR A 15 -10.87 22.85 -56.95
C THR A 15 -10.86 23.25 -55.48
N THR A 16 -11.78 24.15 -55.10
CA THR A 16 -11.96 24.69 -53.73
C THR A 16 -12.03 23.58 -52.66
N LYS A 17 -12.52 22.39 -53.02
CA LYS A 17 -12.56 21.21 -52.14
C LYS A 17 -11.17 20.68 -51.76
N LEU A 18 -10.18 20.70 -52.66
CA LEU A 18 -8.84 20.18 -52.38
C LEU A 18 -8.03 21.11 -51.46
N ARG A 19 -8.25 22.44 -51.58
CA ARG A 19 -7.68 23.44 -50.67
C ARG A 19 -8.26 23.32 -49.25
N ILE A 20 -9.58 23.08 -49.14
CA ILE A 20 -10.24 22.85 -47.85
C ILE A 20 -9.73 21.55 -47.19
N VAL A 21 -9.56 20.47 -47.95
CA VAL A 21 -9.02 19.20 -47.42
C VAL A 21 -7.57 19.36 -46.96
N LEU A 22 -6.72 20.08 -47.70
CA LEU A 22 -5.34 20.35 -47.26
C LEU A 22 -5.28 21.25 -46.01
N CYS A 23 -6.12 22.29 -45.94
CA CYS A 23 -6.21 23.16 -44.76
C CYS A 23 -6.76 22.41 -43.54
N LEU A 24 -7.74 21.52 -43.72
CA LEU A 24 -8.25 20.65 -42.65
C LEU A 24 -7.20 19.61 -42.21
N TYR A 25 -6.42 19.05 -43.14
CA TYR A 25 -5.32 18.13 -42.81
C TYR A 25 -4.19 18.85 -42.06
N LEU A 26 -3.79 20.05 -42.48
CA LEU A 26 -2.80 20.88 -41.79
C LEU A 26 -3.30 21.34 -40.43
N ALA A 27 -4.57 21.74 -40.32
CA ALA A 27 -5.19 22.08 -39.04
C ALA A 27 -5.24 20.86 -38.10
N PHE A 28 -5.60 19.66 -38.60
CA PHE A 28 -5.55 18.41 -37.83
C PHE A 28 -4.13 18.04 -37.40
N PHE A 29 -3.12 18.30 -38.24
CA PHE A 29 -1.71 18.01 -37.92
C PHE A 29 -1.15 18.99 -36.89
N VAL A 30 -1.47 20.28 -36.99
CA VAL A 30 -1.09 21.31 -36.01
C VAL A 30 -1.84 21.11 -34.69
N LEU A 31 -3.12 20.71 -34.71
CA LEU A 31 -3.87 20.29 -33.53
C LEU A 31 -3.24 19.03 -32.89
N LYS A 32 -2.84 18.02 -33.67
CA LYS A 32 -2.14 16.83 -33.13
C LYS A 32 -0.80 17.17 -32.48
N ILE A 33 -0.03 18.09 -33.05
CA ILE A 33 1.27 18.52 -32.49
C ILE A 33 1.05 19.37 -31.23
N GLY A 34 0.07 20.28 -31.22
CA GLY A 34 -0.31 21.08 -30.05
C GLY A 34 -0.86 20.25 -28.89
N PHE A 35 -1.76 19.30 -29.16
CA PHE A 35 -2.25 18.34 -28.15
C PHE A 35 -1.12 17.42 -27.66
N ALA A 36 -0.25 16.92 -28.55
CA ALA A 36 0.89 16.09 -28.16
C ALA A 36 1.91 16.84 -27.28
N GLN A 37 2.09 18.16 -27.46
CA GLN A 37 2.98 18.98 -26.63
C GLN A 37 2.37 19.36 -25.27
N GLU A 38 1.06 19.60 -25.18
CA GLU A 38 0.37 19.79 -23.89
C GLU A 38 0.40 18.51 -23.04
N LEU A 39 0.37 17.34 -23.68
CA LEU A 39 0.35 16.03 -23.05
C LEU A 39 1.65 15.67 -22.29
N TYR A 40 2.79 16.36 -22.43
CA TYR A 40 4.02 16.06 -21.66
C TYR A 40 4.35 17.06 -20.56
N LYS A 41 3.52 18.09 -20.37
CA LYS A 41 3.74 19.08 -19.31
C LYS A 41 3.31 18.52 -17.95
N ALA A 42 4.12 18.76 -16.94
CA ALA A 42 3.76 18.46 -15.56
C ALA A 42 2.54 19.31 -15.14
N PRO A 43 1.60 18.76 -14.34
CA PRO A 43 0.49 19.53 -13.81
C PRO A 43 0.96 20.75 -13.01
N ILE A 44 0.32 21.90 -13.25
CA ILE A 44 0.59 23.16 -12.56
C ILE A 44 -0.60 23.47 -11.66
N ALA A 45 -0.36 23.54 -10.35
CA ALA A 45 -1.38 23.93 -9.38
C ALA A 45 -1.65 25.44 -9.42
N LYS A 46 -2.91 25.84 -9.25
CA LYS A 46 -3.27 27.25 -9.00
C LYS A 46 -2.62 27.74 -7.70
N LYS A 47 -2.18 29.01 -7.70
CA LYS A 47 -1.65 29.69 -6.52
C LYS A 47 -2.71 30.63 -5.96
N THR A 48 -3.09 30.43 -4.70
CA THR A 48 -3.97 31.32 -3.95
C THR A 48 -3.28 31.72 -2.67
N LEU A 49 -2.96 33.00 -2.49
CA LEU A 49 -2.21 33.46 -1.33
C LEU A 49 -3.05 33.25 -0.06
N TYR A 50 -2.49 32.46 0.87
CA TYR A 50 -2.94 32.38 2.24
C TYR A 50 -1.79 32.76 3.16
N THR A 51 -2.11 33.49 4.24
CA THR A 51 -1.12 33.97 5.21
C THR A 51 -1.39 33.29 6.54
N ASN A 52 -0.39 32.60 7.08
CA ASN A 52 -0.43 32.05 8.43
C ASN A 52 0.45 32.89 9.36
N ILE A 53 -0.06 33.25 10.53
CA ILE A 53 0.64 34.06 11.53
C ILE A 53 0.71 33.26 12.83
N LEU A 54 1.91 32.94 13.28
CA LEU A 54 2.16 32.28 14.56
C LEU A 54 3.45 32.84 15.17
N HIS A 55 3.44 33.15 16.47
CA HIS A 55 4.59 33.76 17.17
C HIS A 55 5.16 35.03 16.51
N ASN A 56 4.29 35.89 15.97
CA ASN A 56 4.64 37.08 15.19
C ASN A 56 5.48 36.79 13.92
N ASP A 57 5.54 35.53 13.49
CA ASP A 57 6.15 35.10 12.24
C ASP A 57 5.06 34.86 11.20
N THR A 58 5.23 35.48 10.03
CA THR A 58 4.27 35.42 8.94
C THR A 58 4.78 34.49 7.85
N THR A 59 4.07 33.39 7.60
CA THR A 59 4.40 32.42 6.55
C THR A 59 3.34 32.46 5.44
N LEU A 60 3.81 32.35 4.19
CA LEU A 60 2.95 32.36 3.01
C LEU A 60 2.72 30.94 2.51
N ASP A 61 1.46 30.61 2.22
CA ASP A 61 1.04 29.29 1.76
C ASP A 61 0.13 29.41 0.53
N TYR A 62 0.73 29.39 -0.67
CA TYR A 62 0.00 29.53 -1.94
C TYR A 62 -0.89 28.32 -2.28
N TYR A 63 -0.75 27.21 -1.57
CA TYR A 63 -1.44 25.95 -1.85
C TYR A 63 -2.35 25.53 -0.68
N HIS A 64 -2.66 26.46 0.23
CA HIS A 64 -3.54 26.20 1.38
C HIS A 64 -4.91 25.64 0.98
N TRP A 65 -5.43 26.06 -0.18
CA TRP A 65 -6.70 25.62 -0.74
C TRP A 65 -6.81 24.09 -0.92
N MET A 66 -5.68 23.38 -1.09
CA MET A 66 -5.65 21.91 -1.20
C MET A 66 -6.04 21.20 0.11
N LYS A 67 -6.11 21.90 1.26
CA LYS A 67 -6.53 21.29 2.52
C LYS A 67 -7.96 20.75 2.47
N ASP A 68 -8.83 21.33 1.63
CA ASP A 68 -10.14 20.74 1.36
C ASP A 68 -10.00 19.57 0.38
N LYS A 69 -9.98 18.35 0.92
CA LYS A 69 -9.83 17.13 0.12
C LYS A 69 -10.98 16.87 -0.86
N TYR A 70 -12.12 17.54 -0.67
CA TYR A 70 -13.31 17.41 -1.54
C TYR A 70 -13.39 18.51 -2.60
N ASP A 71 -12.46 19.47 -2.60
CA ASP A 71 -12.36 20.47 -3.65
C ASP A 71 -12.13 19.81 -5.02
N THR A 72 -12.94 20.20 -6.01
CA THR A 72 -12.91 19.57 -7.34
C THR A 72 -11.62 19.87 -8.09
N ASP A 73 -11.04 21.06 -7.94
CA ASP A 73 -9.77 21.39 -8.57
C ASP A 73 -8.64 20.56 -7.96
N PHE A 74 -8.72 20.28 -6.66
CA PHE A 74 -7.72 19.46 -5.98
C PHE A 74 -7.81 18.00 -6.44
N VAL A 75 -9.01 17.41 -6.47
CA VAL A 75 -9.20 16.05 -6.99
C VAL A 75 -8.74 15.94 -8.45
N ASN A 76 -9.08 16.91 -9.30
CA ASN A 76 -8.62 16.96 -10.69
C ASN A 76 -7.09 17.06 -10.80
N TYR A 77 -6.46 17.85 -9.93
CA TYR A 77 -5.00 17.95 -9.84
C TYR A 77 -4.38 16.57 -9.53
N LEU A 78 -4.92 15.83 -8.56
CA LEU A 78 -4.43 14.48 -8.22
C LEU A 78 -4.54 13.49 -9.39
N TYR A 79 -5.65 13.51 -10.13
CA TYR A 79 -5.79 12.68 -11.33
C TYR A 79 -4.81 13.07 -12.44
N ALA A 80 -4.61 14.37 -12.67
CA ALA A 80 -3.62 14.86 -13.63
C ALA A 80 -2.20 14.45 -13.26
N GLU A 81 -1.87 14.42 -11.96
CA GLU A 81 -0.59 13.95 -11.43
C GLU A 81 -0.35 12.47 -11.70
N ASN A 82 -1.35 11.63 -11.41
CA ASN A 82 -1.30 10.21 -11.72
C ASN A 82 -1.07 9.97 -13.22
N ALA A 83 -1.83 10.65 -14.07
CA ALA A 83 -1.71 10.54 -15.53
C ALA A 83 -0.35 11.05 -16.06
N TYR A 84 0.28 12.01 -15.37
CA TYR A 84 1.64 12.44 -15.68
C TYR A 84 2.67 11.38 -15.27
N ALA A 85 2.57 10.83 -14.05
CA ALA A 85 3.47 9.79 -13.55
C ALA A 85 3.47 8.54 -14.44
N ASP A 86 2.28 8.02 -14.79
CA ASP A 86 2.14 6.83 -15.64
C ASP A 86 2.76 7.02 -17.02
N ARG A 87 2.61 8.22 -17.58
CA ARG A 87 3.17 8.59 -18.89
C ARG A 87 4.68 8.68 -18.87
N MET A 88 5.25 9.35 -17.86
CA MET A 88 6.70 9.47 -17.71
C MET A 88 7.37 8.12 -17.44
N MET A 89 6.62 7.16 -16.90
CA MET A 89 7.04 5.77 -16.65
C MET A 89 6.54 4.77 -17.70
N LYS A 90 6.03 5.25 -18.85
CA LYS A 90 5.57 4.37 -19.94
C LYS A 90 6.70 3.50 -20.49
N LYS A 91 7.89 4.08 -20.70
CA LYS A 91 9.07 3.37 -21.23
C LYS A 91 9.65 2.31 -20.28
N SER A 92 9.37 2.40 -18.97
CA SER A 92 9.84 1.41 -17.99
C SER A 92 8.84 0.27 -17.77
N ARG A 93 7.80 0.14 -18.60
CA ARG A 93 6.77 -0.91 -18.46
C ARG A 93 7.37 -2.31 -18.40
N LEU A 94 8.38 -2.61 -19.23
CA LEU A 94 9.03 -3.92 -19.24
C LEU A 94 9.81 -4.17 -17.96
N LEU A 95 10.66 -3.22 -17.57
CA LEU A 95 11.43 -3.28 -16.33
C LEU A 95 10.51 -3.49 -15.12
N ARG A 96 9.40 -2.74 -15.05
CA ARG A 96 8.38 -2.90 -14.00
C ARG A 96 7.78 -4.31 -14.02
N LYS A 97 7.46 -4.86 -15.19
CA LYS A 97 6.93 -6.22 -15.30
C LYS A 97 7.96 -7.26 -14.86
N LYS A 98 9.22 -7.16 -15.32
CA LYS A 98 10.32 -8.06 -14.93
C LYS A 98 10.54 -8.04 -13.41
N LEU A 99 10.65 -6.85 -12.82
CA LEU A 99 10.79 -6.69 -11.38
C LEU A 99 9.60 -7.29 -10.62
N TYR A 100 8.37 -7.06 -11.08
CA TYR A 100 7.18 -7.68 -10.50
C TYR A 100 7.22 -9.21 -10.56
N GLU A 101 7.60 -9.78 -11.70
CA GLU A 101 7.72 -11.24 -11.89
C GLU A 101 8.82 -11.83 -11.02
N GLU A 102 9.97 -11.17 -10.90
CA GLU A 102 11.04 -11.52 -9.96
C GLU A 102 10.52 -11.53 -8.53
N TYR A 103 9.95 -10.42 -8.04
CA TYR A 103 9.44 -10.33 -6.67
C TYR A 103 8.37 -11.38 -6.37
N ARG A 104 7.47 -11.62 -7.33
CA ARG A 104 6.44 -12.65 -7.21
C ARG A 104 7.05 -14.05 -7.18
N SER A 105 8.09 -14.32 -7.97
CA SER A 105 8.77 -15.62 -8.00
C SER A 105 9.48 -15.96 -6.68
N TYR A 106 9.86 -14.93 -5.93
CA TYR A 106 10.51 -15.03 -4.62
C TYR A 106 9.51 -15.23 -3.47
N MET A 107 8.23 -14.97 -3.73
CA MET A 107 7.16 -15.12 -2.76
C MET A 107 6.60 -16.55 -2.80
N LYS A 108 6.31 -17.09 -1.62
CA LYS A 108 5.59 -18.35 -1.48
C LYS A 108 4.09 -18.12 -1.75
N GLU A 109 3.67 -18.38 -3.00
CA GLU A 109 2.27 -18.13 -3.40
C GLU A 109 1.25 -19.04 -2.70
N GLN A 110 1.65 -20.27 -2.37
CA GLN A 110 0.88 -21.15 -1.49
C GLN A 110 1.58 -21.24 -0.16
N ASP A 111 1.04 -20.57 0.85
CA ASP A 111 1.66 -20.50 2.15
C ASP A 111 0.68 -20.86 3.26
N ILE A 112 1.18 -21.41 4.36
CA ILE A 112 0.40 -21.80 5.52
C ILE A 112 1.17 -21.39 6.77
N THR A 113 0.51 -20.69 7.67
CA THR A 113 1.11 -20.34 8.96
C THR A 113 1.16 -21.56 9.86
N GLU A 114 2.07 -21.53 10.85
CA GLU A 114 2.06 -22.50 11.93
C GLU A 114 0.69 -22.57 12.62
N PRO A 115 0.11 -23.77 12.81
CA PRO A 115 -1.11 -23.94 13.58
C PRO A 115 -0.88 -23.66 15.08
N ILE A 116 -1.61 -22.67 15.60
CA ILE A 116 -1.60 -22.29 17.01
C ILE A 116 -2.72 -23.06 17.73
N LYS A 117 -2.36 -23.88 18.73
CA LYS A 117 -3.34 -24.55 19.59
C LYS A 117 -3.98 -23.54 20.55
N LYS A 118 -5.32 -23.48 20.54
CA LYS A 118 -6.13 -22.76 21.51
C LYS A 118 -7.27 -23.69 21.92
N ASP A 119 -7.26 -24.10 23.18
CA ASP A 119 -8.15 -25.13 23.73
C ASP A 119 -8.16 -26.39 22.85
N ASN A 120 -9.31 -26.81 22.33
CA ASN A 120 -9.46 -27.98 21.48
C ASN A 120 -9.34 -27.66 19.97
N TYR A 121 -8.82 -26.50 19.59
CA TYR A 121 -8.65 -26.12 18.19
C TYR A 121 -7.20 -25.75 17.85
N TYR A 122 -6.84 -25.99 16.60
CA TYR A 122 -5.59 -25.51 15.98
C TYR A 122 -5.95 -24.47 14.92
N TYR A 123 -5.59 -23.22 15.13
CA TYR A 123 -5.86 -22.09 14.23
C TYR A 123 -4.67 -21.77 13.36
N TYR A 124 -4.90 -21.52 12.07
CA TYR A 124 -3.88 -21.07 11.14
C TYR A 124 -4.52 -20.25 10.02
N THR A 125 -3.70 -19.54 9.27
CA THR A 125 -4.09 -18.95 7.99
C THR A 125 -3.32 -19.60 6.87
N ARG A 126 -3.89 -19.56 5.67
CA ARG A 126 -3.22 -20.00 4.46
C ARG A 126 -3.54 -19.10 3.29
N TYR A 127 -2.65 -19.08 2.31
CA TYR A 127 -2.87 -18.49 1.01
C TYR A 127 -2.96 -19.58 -0.05
N GLU A 128 -3.85 -19.40 -1.00
CA GLU A 128 -3.90 -20.22 -2.22
C GLU A 128 -3.18 -19.50 -3.35
N LYS A 129 -2.70 -20.26 -4.33
CA LYS A 129 -2.06 -19.69 -5.52
C LYS A 129 -3.02 -18.72 -6.22
N ASP A 130 -2.48 -17.61 -6.74
CA ASP A 130 -3.22 -16.57 -7.46
C ASP A 130 -4.32 -15.84 -6.64
N LYS A 131 -4.42 -16.09 -5.33
CA LYS A 131 -5.33 -15.37 -4.42
C LYS A 131 -4.62 -14.22 -3.70
N GLU A 132 -5.32 -13.10 -3.54
CA GLU A 132 -4.74 -11.87 -2.96
C GLU A 132 -4.75 -11.86 -1.43
N PHE A 133 -5.70 -12.58 -0.83
CA PHE A 133 -6.02 -12.48 0.60
C PHE A 133 -5.91 -13.83 1.30
N SER A 134 -5.71 -13.78 2.62
CA SER A 134 -5.59 -14.95 3.48
C SER A 134 -6.95 -15.65 3.70
N ILE A 135 -6.88 -16.97 3.86
CA ILE A 135 -7.98 -17.83 4.26
C ILE A 135 -7.71 -18.27 5.70
N TYR A 136 -8.69 -18.11 6.57
CA TYR A 136 -8.58 -18.41 7.99
C TYR A 136 -9.23 -19.76 8.29
N CYS A 137 -8.40 -20.65 8.82
CA CYS A 137 -8.72 -22.06 8.99
C CYS A 137 -8.55 -22.51 10.43
N ARG A 138 -9.26 -23.58 10.80
CA ARG A 138 -9.04 -24.30 12.04
C ARG A 138 -9.21 -25.80 11.88
N LYS A 139 -8.61 -26.56 12.78
CA LYS A 139 -8.83 -28.01 12.93
C LYS A 139 -9.19 -28.32 14.38
N LYS A 140 -10.13 -29.23 14.59
CA LYS A 140 -10.60 -29.61 15.93
C LYS A 140 -9.86 -30.84 16.44
N ASP A 141 -9.48 -30.84 17.71
CA ASP A 141 -8.83 -31.90 18.49
C ASP A 141 -7.44 -32.35 18.02
N SER A 142 -7.17 -32.43 16.71
CA SER A 142 -5.90 -32.89 16.13
C SER A 142 -5.51 -32.12 14.86
N LEU A 143 -4.21 -32.01 14.59
CA LEU A 143 -3.67 -31.48 13.33
C LEU A 143 -4.00 -32.35 12.11
N THR A 144 -4.33 -33.62 12.31
CA THR A 144 -4.78 -34.55 11.25
C THR A 144 -6.29 -34.50 11.01
N ALA A 145 -7.04 -33.78 11.84
CA ALA A 145 -8.48 -33.61 11.63
C ALA A 145 -8.78 -32.82 10.35
N LYS A 146 -10.04 -32.92 9.89
CA LYS A 146 -10.53 -32.17 8.73
C LYS A 146 -10.41 -30.66 8.98
N GLU A 147 -9.91 -29.94 7.98
CA GLU A 147 -9.88 -28.47 7.98
C GLU A 147 -11.30 -27.88 7.94
N GLU A 148 -11.52 -26.85 8.75
CA GLU A 148 -12.67 -25.97 8.71
C GLU A 148 -12.21 -24.55 8.33
N ILE A 149 -12.68 -24.04 7.18
CA ILE A 149 -12.49 -22.65 6.77
C ILE A 149 -13.58 -21.82 7.46
N TYR A 150 -13.20 -21.03 8.46
CA TYR A 150 -14.18 -20.23 9.21
C TYR A 150 -14.33 -18.81 8.66
N PHE A 151 -13.31 -18.30 7.95
CA PHE A 151 -13.36 -17.00 7.28
C PHE A 151 -12.49 -16.99 6.02
N ASP A 152 -13.05 -16.52 4.90
CA ASP A 152 -12.37 -16.44 3.60
C ASP A 152 -12.48 -15.00 3.09
N LEU A 153 -11.37 -14.26 3.19
CA LEU A 153 -11.33 -12.86 2.82
C LEU A 153 -11.41 -12.66 1.30
N ASN A 154 -11.06 -13.68 0.50
CA ASN A 154 -11.16 -13.59 -0.96
C ASN A 154 -12.62 -13.53 -1.42
N LYS A 155 -13.49 -14.34 -0.82
CA LYS A 155 -14.94 -14.29 -1.09
C LYS A 155 -15.56 -12.96 -0.71
N LEU A 156 -15.09 -12.37 0.39
CA LEU A 156 -15.57 -11.08 0.83
C LEU A 156 -15.09 -9.96 -0.09
N ALA A 157 -13.82 -10.02 -0.54
CA ALA A 157 -13.23 -9.04 -1.44
C ALA A 157 -13.96 -8.94 -2.79
N GLU A 158 -14.66 -9.99 -3.25
CA GLU A 158 -15.51 -9.94 -4.45
C GLU A 158 -16.67 -8.93 -4.33
N GLU A 159 -17.05 -8.53 -3.12
CA GLU A 159 -18.17 -7.60 -2.86
C GLU A 159 -17.73 -6.13 -2.69
N TYR A 160 -16.42 -5.85 -2.60
CA TYR A 160 -15.88 -4.52 -2.30
C TYR A 160 -14.80 -4.08 -3.30
N MET A 161 -14.72 -2.78 -3.60
CA MET A 161 -13.62 -2.22 -4.41
C MET A 161 -12.29 -2.21 -3.66
N TYR A 162 -12.35 -2.03 -2.33
CA TYR A 162 -11.24 -2.11 -1.41
C TYR A 162 -11.73 -2.78 -0.13
N VAL A 163 -10.98 -3.78 0.35
CA VAL A 163 -11.21 -4.38 1.65
C VAL A 163 -9.86 -4.57 2.34
N ASP A 164 -9.78 -4.08 3.56
CA ASP A 164 -8.69 -4.39 4.47
C ASP A 164 -9.26 -5.00 5.75
N LEU A 165 -8.69 -6.12 6.15
CA LEU A 165 -9.09 -6.85 7.35
C LEU A 165 -8.13 -6.47 8.47
N PHE A 166 -8.51 -5.49 9.28
CA PHE A 166 -7.62 -4.98 10.32
C PHE A 166 -7.66 -5.82 11.61
N GLU A 167 -8.74 -6.56 11.87
CA GLU A 167 -8.82 -7.41 13.07
C GLU A 167 -9.77 -8.60 12.87
N THR A 168 -9.39 -9.77 13.43
CA THR A 168 -10.28 -10.93 13.59
C THR A 168 -10.08 -11.55 14.96
N LYS A 169 -11.18 -11.86 15.65
CA LYS A 169 -11.15 -12.54 16.96
C LYS A 169 -12.29 -13.54 17.08
N VAL A 170 -11.94 -14.77 17.42
CA VAL A 170 -12.90 -15.81 17.77
C VAL A 170 -13.19 -15.73 19.28
N SER A 171 -14.47 -15.85 19.65
CA SER A 171 -14.93 -15.90 21.04
C SER A 171 -14.25 -17.01 21.84
N PRO A 172 -14.16 -16.89 23.19
CA PRO A 172 -13.55 -17.92 24.05
C PRO A 172 -14.14 -19.32 23.87
N ASP A 173 -15.44 -19.46 23.61
CA ASP A 173 -16.11 -20.74 23.35
C ASP A 173 -15.91 -21.27 21.92
N HIS A 174 -15.17 -20.54 21.08
CA HIS A 174 -14.87 -20.87 19.68
C HIS A 174 -16.08 -20.85 18.73
N LYS A 175 -17.21 -20.24 19.12
CA LYS A 175 -18.45 -20.30 18.32
C LYS A 175 -18.74 -19.05 17.51
N ILE A 176 -18.14 -17.92 17.85
CA ILE A 176 -18.46 -16.63 17.23
C ILE A 176 -17.19 -16.00 16.71
N LEU A 177 -17.19 -15.58 15.45
CA LEU A 177 -16.16 -14.74 14.86
C LEU A 177 -16.62 -13.29 14.94
N ALA A 178 -15.80 -12.44 15.57
CA ALA A 178 -15.83 -10.99 15.37
C ALA A 178 -14.75 -10.62 14.34
N TYR A 179 -15.09 -9.78 13.38
CA TYR A 179 -14.12 -9.29 12.39
C TYR A 179 -14.36 -7.83 12.03
N GLY A 180 -13.26 -7.08 11.88
CA GLY A 180 -13.23 -5.68 11.53
C GLY A 180 -12.78 -5.47 10.09
N LEU A 181 -13.58 -4.73 9.30
CA LEU A 181 -13.24 -4.34 7.93
C LEU A 181 -13.03 -2.84 7.82
N ASN A 182 -12.01 -2.45 7.06
CA ASN A 182 -11.87 -1.10 6.56
C ASN A 182 -12.21 -1.06 5.06
N SER A 183 -13.18 -0.23 4.69
CA SER A 183 -13.58 -0.01 3.29
C SER A 183 -12.95 1.22 2.64
N ALA A 184 -12.13 1.97 3.39
CA ALA A 184 -11.53 3.23 2.92
C ALA A 184 -10.05 3.42 3.33
N GLY A 185 -9.42 2.47 4.03
CA GLY A 185 -7.99 2.53 4.38
C GLY A 185 -7.63 3.45 5.57
N GLY A 186 -8.58 3.74 6.47
CA GLY A 186 -8.33 4.44 7.74
C GLY A 186 -7.85 3.53 8.88
N ASP A 187 -7.71 4.06 10.09
CA ASP A 187 -7.33 3.28 11.30
C ASP A 187 -8.54 2.72 12.08
N ALA A 188 -9.77 3.03 11.65
CA ALA A 188 -11.03 2.52 12.22
C ALA A 188 -12.00 2.08 11.12
N GLY A 189 -12.86 1.12 11.43
CA GLY A 189 -13.76 0.51 10.44
C GLY A 189 -15.05 -0.05 11.03
N TYR A 190 -15.64 -1.00 10.31
CA TYR A 190 -16.90 -1.68 10.68
C TYR A 190 -16.60 -3.02 11.32
N PHE A 191 -17.28 -3.36 12.41
CA PHE A 191 -17.22 -4.67 13.03
C PHE A 191 -18.50 -5.47 12.80
N PHE A 192 -18.30 -6.74 12.48
CA PHE A 192 -19.36 -7.70 12.22
C PHE A 192 -19.14 -8.96 13.05
N PHE A 193 -20.23 -9.70 13.27
CA PHE A 193 -20.22 -10.94 14.03
C PHE A 193 -20.86 -12.07 13.23
N LYS A 194 -20.23 -13.24 13.26
CA LYS A 194 -20.69 -14.45 12.56
C LYS A 194 -20.70 -15.65 13.52
N ASN A 195 -21.82 -16.34 13.57
CA ASN A 195 -21.90 -17.64 14.24
C ASN A 195 -21.22 -18.70 13.36
N LEU A 196 -20.17 -19.33 13.89
CA LEU A 196 -19.35 -20.30 13.15
C LEU A 196 -20.01 -21.68 13.04
N GLU A 197 -20.94 -22.03 13.94
CA GLU A 197 -21.66 -23.31 13.89
C GLU A 197 -22.74 -23.30 12.79
N THR A 198 -23.43 -22.18 12.60
CA THR A 198 -24.53 -22.03 11.64
C THR A 198 -24.16 -21.30 10.37
N GLY A 199 -23.02 -20.61 10.36
CA GLY A 199 -22.60 -19.71 9.28
C GLY A 199 -23.38 -18.39 9.20
N LYS A 200 -24.38 -18.17 10.07
CA LYS A 200 -25.24 -16.98 10.04
C LYS A 200 -24.54 -15.76 10.63
N MET A 201 -24.79 -14.61 10.01
CA MET A 201 -24.40 -13.29 10.53
C MET A 201 -25.35 -12.86 11.65
N TYR A 202 -24.81 -12.19 12.66
CA TYR A 202 -25.61 -11.42 13.61
C TYR A 202 -26.05 -10.10 12.97
N SER A 203 -27.06 -9.45 13.56
CA SER A 203 -27.60 -8.17 13.06
C SER A 203 -26.71 -6.96 13.37
N GLU A 204 -25.82 -7.12 14.33
CA GLU A 204 -24.97 -6.08 14.87
C GLU A 204 -23.89 -5.69 13.87
N GLU A 205 -23.87 -4.41 13.53
CA GLU A 205 -22.85 -3.75 12.73
C GLU A 205 -22.43 -2.49 13.49
N ILE A 206 -21.16 -2.44 13.92
CA ILE A 206 -20.64 -1.34 14.73
C ILE A 206 -19.66 -0.53 13.89
N GLU A 207 -19.97 0.74 13.66
CA GLU A 207 -19.13 1.65 12.86
C GLU A 207 -18.04 2.34 13.71
N ASN A 208 -16.96 2.77 13.06
CA ASN A 208 -15.85 3.55 13.64
C ASN A 208 -15.14 2.85 14.81
N VAL A 209 -15.05 1.52 14.78
CA VAL A 209 -14.33 0.75 15.78
C VAL A 209 -12.85 0.68 15.41
N ALA A 210 -11.98 1.00 16.36
CA ALA A 210 -10.52 0.97 16.22
C ALA A 210 -9.85 -0.22 16.94
N GLY A 211 -10.61 -0.93 17.78
CA GLY A 211 -10.11 -2.10 18.51
C GLY A 211 -11.19 -2.77 19.33
N PHE A 212 -11.02 -4.06 19.60
CA PHE A 212 -12.06 -4.90 20.19
C PHE A 212 -11.48 -6.01 21.09
N VAL A 213 -12.19 -6.41 22.15
CA VAL A 213 -11.82 -7.56 22.99
C VAL A 213 -13.03 -8.30 23.57
N TRP A 214 -13.01 -9.64 23.48
CA TRP A 214 -13.99 -10.51 24.14
C TRP A 214 -13.74 -10.60 25.64
N ALA A 215 -14.82 -10.61 26.43
CA ALA A 215 -14.78 -11.13 27.79
C ALA A 215 -14.90 -12.66 27.82
N GLY A 216 -14.64 -13.27 28.98
CA GLY A 216 -14.58 -14.73 29.14
C GLY A 216 -15.90 -15.45 28.87
N ASN A 217 -17.03 -14.77 29.03
CA ASN A 217 -18.36 -15.36 28.86
C ASN A 217 -18.81 -15.57 27.40
N SER A 218 -17.97 -15.23 26.41
CA SER A 218 -18.26 -15.36 24.97
C SER A 218 -19.49 -14.60 24.45
N LYS A 219 -20.02 -13.67 25.25
CA LYS A 219 -21.20 -12.87 24.91
C LYS A 219 -20.94 -11.38 25.06
N THR A 220 -20.17 -10.99 26.07
CA THR A 220 -19.83 -9.60 26.34
C THR A 220 -18.49 -9.25 25.71
N PHE A 221 -18.37 -8.04 25.19
CA PHE A 221 -17.12 -7.52 24.65
C PHE A 221 -16.97 -6.02 24.93
N TYR A 222 -15.72 -5.56 24.85
CA TYR A 222 -15.36 -4.16 24.93
C TYR A 222 -14.77 -3.72 23.61
N TYR A 223 -15.14 -2.52 23.16
CA TYR A 223 -14.69 -2.00 21.88
C TYR A 223 -14.40 -0.50 21.99
N GLN A 224 -13.43 -0.07 21.19
CA GLN A 224 -12.92 1.28 21.16
C GLN A 224 -13.51 2.00 19.95
N ILE A 225 -14.03 3.22 20.16
CA ILE A 225 -14.57 4.06 19.08
C ILE A 225 -13.61 5.21 18.76
N GLU A 226 -13.39 5.42 17.46
CA GLU A 226 -12.69 6.58 16.93
C GLU A 226 -13.59 7.83 16.95
N ASN A 227 -13.05 8.92 17.48
CA ASN A 227 -13.67 10.24 17.36
C ASN A 227 -13.61 10.71 15.90
N GLN A 228 -14.78 10.92 15.29
CA GLN A 228 -14.86 11.28 13.88
C GLN A 228 -14.17 12.60 13.52
N LYS A 229 -14.04 13.52 14.48
CA LYS A 229 -13.33 14.80 14.29
C LYS A 229 -11.85 14.63 14.51
N THR A 230 -11.42 14.23 15.71
CA THR A 230 -9.99 14.21 16.07
C THR A 230 -9.25 12.98 15.56
N LYS A 231 -9.94 11.96 15.04
CA LYS A 231 -9.33 10.66 14.66
C LYS A 231 -8.59 9.97 15.80
N ARG A 232 -8.85 10.38 17.04
CA ARG A 232 -8.35 9.75 18.26
C ARG A 232 -9.40 8.80 18.78
N ALA A 233 -9.00 7.58 19.05
CA ALA A 233 -9.90 6.58 19.59
C ALA A 233 -9.91 6.69 21.11
N ASP A 234 -10.95 7.36 21.61
CA ASP A 234 -11.00 8.02 22.92
C ASP A 234 -12.14 7.50 23.83
N LYS A 235 -12.90 6.51 23.38
CA LYS A 235 -13.99 5.89 24.15
C LYS A 235 -13.91 4.39 24.12
N ILE A 236 -14.17 3.78 25.28
CA ILE A 236 -14.38 2.33 25.43
C ILE A 236 -15.84 2.10 25.80
N TYR A 237 -16.52 1.29 25.01
CA TYR A 237 -17.87 0.82 25.28
C TYR A 237 -17.85 -0.67 25.62
N ARG A 238 -18.88 -1.12 26.35
CA ARG A 238 -19.20 -2.54 26.57
C ARG A 238 -20.53 -2.85 25.91
N HIS A 239 -20.56 -3.94 25.15
CA HIS A 239 -21.75 -4.49 24.51
C HIS A 239 -21.97 -5.95 24.91
N THR A 240 -23.23 -6.38 24.92
CA THR A 240 -23.63 -7.78 25.10
C THR A 240 -24.27 -8.26 23.80
N LEU A 241 -23.66 -9.24 23.14
CA LEU A 241 -24.12 -9.73 21.84
C LEU A 241 -25.59 -10.19 21.89
N GLY A 242 -26.36 -9.77 20.88
CA GLY A 242 -27.80 -9.93 20.76
C GLY A 242 -28.62 -8.73 21.25
N ASP A 243 -28.03 -7.82 22.01
CA ASP A 243 -28.72 -6.61 22.49
C ASP A 243 -28.66 -5.48 21.45
N SER A 244 -29.51 -4.46 21.62
CA SER A 244 -29.46 -3.26 20.79
C SER A 244 -28.24 -2.41 21.15
N LEU A 245 -27.51 -1.88 20.16
CA LEU A 245 -26.35 -0.96 20.37
C LEU A 245 -26.70 0.28 21.22
N LYS A 246 -27.98 0.67 21.29
CA LYS A 246 -28.43 1.76 22.19
C LYS A 246 -28.28 1.42 23.68
N ALA A 247 -28.15 0.15 24.03
CA ALA A 247 -27.94 -0.32 25.40
C ALA A 247 -26.46 -0.35 25.80
N ASP A 248 -25.56 -0.01 24.86
CA ASP A 248 -24.12 -0.07 25.10
C ASP A 248 -23.71 0.90 26.21
N THR A 249 -22.92 0.38 27.15
CA THR A 249 -22.47 1.16 28.31
C THR A 249 -21.13 1.80 27.99
N LEU A 250 -21.02 3.12 28.09
CA LEU A 250 -19.72 3.80 28.07
C LEU A 250 -18.94 3.44 29.34
N ILE A 251 -17.82 2.75 29.18
CA ILE A 251 -16.96 2.28 30.28
C ILE A 251 -15.87 3.29 30.61
N TYR A 252 -15.31 3.92 29.59
CA TYR A 252 -14.22 4.87 29.75
C TYR A 252 -14.26 5.93 28.66
N ARG A 253 -13.96 7.18 29.04
CA ARG A 253 -13.71 8.28 28.12
C ARG A 253 -12.35 8.88 28.44
N GLU A 254 -11.50 8.94 27.43
CA GLU A 254 -10.18 9.53 27.48
C GLU A 254 -10.20 10.95 26.93
N GLU A 255 -9.55 11.87 27.63
CA GLU A 255 -9.54 13.30 27.28
C GLU A 255 -8.25 13.73 26.59
N ASP A 256 -7.13 13.12 26.93
CA ASP A 256 -5.79 13.54 26.52
C ASP A 256 -5.17 12.54 25.54
N TRP A 257 -5.33 11.24 25.80
CA TRP A 257 -4.61 10.17 25.09
C TRP A 257 -5.48 9.30 24.17
N LYS A 258 -4.86 8.27 23.57
CA LYS A 258 -5.60 7.11 23.03
C LYS A 258 -5.81 6.10 24.16
N ILE A 259 -6.89 5.33 24.09
CA ILE A 259 -7.17 4.22 25.01
C ILE A 259 -7.50 2.93 24.29
N TYR A 260 -6.71 1.87 24.45
CA TYR A 260 -6.89 0.59 23.74
C TYR A 260 -7.33 -0.55 24.69
N PRO A 261 -8.34 -1.35 24.32
CA PRO A 261 -8.73 -2.55 25.05
C PRO A 261 -7.94 -3.77 24.55
N GLY A 262 -7.38 -4.56 25.46
CA GLY A 262 -6.65 -5.79 25.15
C GLY A 262 -6.86 -6.88 26.19
N LEU A 263 -6.23 -8.04 25.98
CA LEU A 263 -6.15 -9.09 26.99
C LEU A 263 -4.73 -9.18 27.52
N SER A 264 -4.59 -9.54 28.79
CA SER A 264 -3.36 -10.12 29.28
C SER A 264 -3.02 -11.36 28.44
N LYS A 265 -1.73 -11.68 28.36
CA LYS A 265 -1.22 -12.79 27.55
C LYS A 265 -1.94 -14.13 27.77
N THR A 266 -2.44 -14.37 28.98
CA THR A 266 -3.18 -15.60 29.34
C THR A 266 -4.67 -15.56 29.05
N GLY A 267 -5.23 -14.40 28.71
CA GLY A 267 -6.67 -14.17 28.59
C GLY A 267 -7.39 -13.85 29.90
N LYS A 268 -6.79 -14.10 31.08
CA LYS A 268 -7.45 -13.93 32.39
C LYS A 268 -7.84 -12.50 32.76
N TYR A 269 -7.22 -11.50 32.14
CA TYR A 269 -7.48 -10.10 32.47
C TYR A 269 -7.72 -9.31 31.21
N ILE A 270 -8.78 -8.51 31.21
CA ILE A 270 -9.02 -7.46 30.24
C ILE A 270 -8.23 -6.25 30.70
N LEU A 271 -7.44 -5.67 29.79
CA LEU A 271 -6.60 -4.51 30.04
C LEU A 271 -7.10 -3.32 29.23
N LEU A 272 -7.31 -2.17 29.86
CA LEU A 272 -7.44 -0.89 29.17
C LEU A 272 -6.11 -0.15 29.31
N THR A 273 -5.47 0.12 28.18
CA THR A 273 -4.18 0.79 28.13
C THR A 273 -4.36 2.20 27.58
N ARG A 274 -3.95 3.21 28.33
CA ARG A 274 -3.97 4.61 27.87
C ARG A 274 -2.58 5.23 27.98
N GLY A 275 -2.26 6.19 27.11
CA GLY A 275 -0.99 6.90 27.16
C GLY A 275 -0.52 7.48 25.82
N SER A 276 0.71 7.98 25.81
CA SER A 276 1.40 8.55 24.65
C SER A 276 2.62 7.70 24.25
N PHE A 277 3.48 8.23 23.37
CA PHE A 277 4.77 7.60 23.05
C PHE A 277 5.76 7.58 24.23
N ASN A 278 5.52 8.32 25.31
CA ASN A 278 6.45 8.46 26.43
C ASN A 278 5.88 8.03 27.79
N GLU A 279 4.59 7.72 27.86
CA GLU A 279 3.92 7.39 29.12
C GLU A 279 2.78 6.40 28.91
N SER A 280 2.48 5.61 29.93
CA SER A 280 1.39 4.62 29.86
C SER A 280 0.77 4.35 31.23
N GLU A 281 -0.50 3.98 31.20
CA GLU A 281 -1.25 3.48 32.34
C GLU A 281 -2.12 2.31 31.92
N HIS A 282 -2.25 1.33 32.82
CA HIS A 282 -3.08 0.16 32.62
C HIS A 282 -4.15 0.06 33.70
N LEU A 283 -5.39 -0.12 33.26
CA LEU A 283 -6.49 -0.58 34.10
C LEU A 283 -6.76 -2.04 33.77
N PHE A 284 -7.12 -2.85 34.75
CA PHE A 284 -7.38 -4.27 34.58
C PHE A 284 -8.72 -4.69 35.21
N LEU A 285 -9.31 -5.71 34.62
CA LEU A 285 -10.53 -6.37 35.09
C LEU A 285 -10.39 -7.87 34.83
N HIS A 286 -10.85 -8.70 35.76
CA HIS A 286 -10.88 -10.14 35.56
C HIS A 286 -11.96 -10.48 34.49
N GLU A 287 -11.60 -11.30 33.51
CA GLU A 287 -12.40 -11.64 32.34
C GLU A 287 -13.75 -12.33 32.63
N ASP A 288 -13.86 -13.04 33.75
CA ASP A 288 -15.07 -13.73 34.22
C ASP A 288 -16.10 -12.79 34.88
N ASN A 289 -15.70 -11.55 35.16
CA ASN A 289 -16.56 -10.49 35.70
C ASN A 289 -16.70 -9.33 34.69
N PRO A 290 -17.31 -9.56 33.51
CA PRO A 290 -17.46 -8.55 32.47
C PRO A 290 -18.37 -7.37 32.86
N TYR A 291 -19.02 -7.43 34.01
CA TYR A 291 -19.83 -6.33 34.54
C TYR A 291 -19.15 -5.59 35.70
N GLY A 292 -17.95 -6.02 36.11
CA GLY A 292 -17.17 -5.39 37.16
C GLY A 292 -16.54 -4.06 36.76
N LEU A 293 -15.87 -3.44 37.73
CA LEU A 293 -15.19 -2.17 37.57
C LEU A 293 -13.71 -2.39 37.21
N PHE A 294 -13.24 -1.65 36.20
CA PHE A 294 -11.83 -1.60 35.88
C PHE A 294 -11.04 -0.98 37.03
N THR A 295 -9.99 -1.67 37.44
CA THR A 295 -9.12 -1.28 38.54
C THR A 295 -7.81 -0.74 37.98
N ARG A 296 -7.39 0.44 38.40
CA ARG A 296 -6.10 1.02 38.03
C ARG A 296 -4.96 0.22 38.66
N PHE A 297 -3.93 -0.09 37.87
CA PHE A 297 -2.73 -0.76 38.37
C PHE A 297 -1.74 0.23 39.02
N GLU A 298 -1.19 1.16 38.24
CA GLU A 298 -0.32 2.26 38.67
C GLU A 298 -0.70 3.53 37.87
N PRO A 299 -0.87 4.70 38.50
CA PRO A 299 -1.23 5.93 37.80
C PRO A 299 -0.25 6.32 36.69
N ILE A 300 -0.77 6.96 35.64
CA ILE A 300 0.07 7.52 34.58
C ILE A 300 1.05 8.55 35.15
N GLN A 301 2.28 8.55 34.66
CA GLN A 301 3.29 9.53 35.02
C GLN A 301 4.09 9.91 33.77
N ALA A 302 4.33 11.21 33.61
CA ALA A 302 5.15 11.75 32.53
C ALA A 302 6.49 11.02 32.43
N ASN A 303 6.84 10.62 31.20
CA ASN A 303 8.06 9.89 30.85
C ASN A 303 8.21 8.48 31.46
N VAL A 304 7.16 7.95 32.09
CA VAL A 304 7.16 6.58 32.63
C VAL A 304 6.25 5.69 31.79
N GLN A 305 6.86 4.73 31.13
CA GLN A 305 6.19 3.66 30.40
C GLN A 305 6.31 2.36 31.18
N TYR A 306 5.24 1.59 31.15
CA TYR A 306 5.24 0.22 31.59
C TYR A 306 4.25 -0.62 30.78
N SER A 307 4.41 -1.93 30.79
CA SER A 307 3.45 -2.88 30.18
C SER A 307 3.31 -4.11 31.05
N LEU A 308 2.12 -4.71 31.05
CA LEU A 308 1.76 -5.82 31.93
C LEU A 308 1.69 -7.14 31.17
N THR A 309 2.38 -8.16 31.69
CA THR A 309 2.30 -9.55 31.22
C THR A 309 1.91 -10.45 32.38
N HIS A 310 0.98 -11.38 32.15
CA HIS A 310 0.54 -12.36 33.13
C HIS A 310 0.95 -13.78 32.68
N TYR A 311 1.19 -14.68 33.64
CA TYR A 311 1.46 -16.12 33.40
C TYR A 311 0.53 -16.94 34.30
N LYS A 312 -0.09 -18.02 33.79
CA LYS A 312 -1.18 -18.71 34.52
C LYS A 312 -0.74 -19.35 35.84
N GLN A 313 0.54 -19.73 35.92
CA GLN A 313 1.17 -20.46 37.02
C GLN A 313 1.67 -19.53 38.14
N GLU A 314 1.71 -18.22 37.92
CA GLU A 314 2.20 -17.24 38.88
C GLU A 314 1.18 -16.10 39.05
N ASP A 315 0.75 -15.81 40.28
CA ASP A 315 -0.21 -14.73 40.58
C ASP A 315 0.44 -13.34 40.60
N TYR A 316 1.16 -13.01 39.53
CA TYR A 316 1.87 -11.75 39.35
C TYR A 316 1.60 -11.14 37.97
N PHE A 317 1.64 -9.81 37.91
CA PHE A 317 1.98 -9.12 36.67
C PHE A 317 3.49 -8.94 36.61
N TYR A 318 4.09 -9.41 35.52
CA TYR A 318 5.44 -9.03 35.09
C TYR A 318 5.36 -7.73 34.30
N ILE A 319 6.28 -6.83 34.60
CA ILE A 319 6.21 -5.43 34.23
C ILE A 319 7.48 -5.06 33.48
N LYS A 320 7.37 -4.78 32.17
CA LYS A 320 8.46 -4.09 31.46
C LYS A 320 8.28 -2.61 31.72
N THR A 321 9.27 -1.92 32.28
CA THR A 321 9.18 -0.49 32.57
C THR A 321 10.47 0.26 32.29
N ASN A 322 10.37 1.55 31.96
CA ASN A 322 11.52 2.45 31.88
C ASN A 322 11.79 3.23 33.19
N TRP A 323 11.02 2.95 34.27
CA TRP A 323 11.15 3.64 35.54
C TRP A 323 12.55 3.46 36.15
N ASN A 324 13.31 4.56 36.26
CA ASN A 324 14.72 4.58 36.63
C ASN A 324 15.63 3.71 35.74
N ALA A 325 15.16 3.35 34.54
CA ALA A 325 15.88 2.52 33.58
C ALA A 325 15.48 2.91 32.14
N PRO A 326 16.07 3.96 31.55
CA PRO A 326 15.71 4.43 30.21
C PRO A 326 15.77 3.34 29.12
N ASP A 327 16.71 2.39 29.26
CA ASP A 327 16.91 1.24 28.37
C ASP A 327 16.14 -0.02 28.85
N TRP A 328 15.09 0.19 29.63
CA TRP A 328 14.16 -0.80 30.19
C TRP A 328 14.75 -1.69 31.30
N ARG A 329 13.85 -2.10 32.20
CA ARG A 329 14.02 -3.16 33.19
C ARG A 329 12.76 -4.00 33.24
N PHE A 330 12.87 -5.19 33.84
CA PHE A 330 11.72 -6.05 34.12
C PHE A 330 11.53 -6.22 35.62
N MET A 331 10.30 -6.01 36.05
CA MET A 331 9.87 -6.12 37.43
C MET A 331 8.65 -7.03 37.54
N ARG A 332 8.17 -7.27 38.74
CA ARG A 332 6.87 -7.90 38.98
C ARG A 332 6.17 -7.29 40.17
N SER A 333 4.84 -7.42 40.22
CA SER A 333 4.06 -7.15 41.42
C SER A 333 2.81 -8.03 41.47
N LYS A 334 2.22 -8.16 42.66
CA LYS A 334 0.95 -8.85 42.86
C LYS A 334 -0.14 -8.17 42.03
N ILE A 335 -1.16 -8.94 41.64
CA ILE A 335 -2.25 -8.45 40.78
C ILE A 335 -3.26 -7.63 41.61
N LYS A 336 -2.87 -6.40 41.95
CA LYS A 336 -3.67 -5.42 42.69
C LYS A 336 -3.18 -4.01 42.35
N PRO A 337 -3.92 -2.94 42.69
CA PRO A 337 -3.35 -1.59 42.75
C PRO A 337 -2.08 -1.60 43.60
N THR A 338 -1.00 -1.02 43.08
CA THR A 338 0.32 -1.05 43.72
C THR A 338 1.14 0.11 43.22
N SER A 339 1.97 0.68 44.09
CA SER A 339 2.91 1.74 43.71
C SER A 339 4.10 1.14 42.99
N LYS A 340 4.65 1.79 41.96
CA LYS A 340 5.88 1.31 41.28
C LYS A 340 7.09 1.12 42.19
N GLN A 341 7.11 1.79 43.34
CA GLN A 341 8.11 1.64 44.40
C GLN A 341 8.02 0.28 45.13
N GLU A 342 6.86 -0.38 45.09
CA GLU A 342 6.63 -1.69 45.70
C GLU A 342 6.91 -2.85 44.73
N TRP A 343 7.19 -2.56 43.46
CA TRP A 343 7.51 -3.58 42.47
C TRP A 343 8.85 -4.24 42.79
N GLU A 344 8.92 -5.55 42.59
CA GLU A 344 10.14 -6.35 42.79
C GLU A 344 10.93 -6.45 41.48
N ASP A 345 12.25 -6.31 41.52
CA ASP A 345 13.09 -6.54 40.34
C ASP A 345 13.07 -8.01 39.91
N VAL A 346 12.94 -8.23 38.60
CA VAL A 346 13.07 -9.54 37.96
C VAL A 346 14.35 -9.56 37.14
N VAL A 347 14.54 -8.56 36.28
CA VAL A 347 15.80 -8.31 35.57
C VAL A 347 16.09 -6.81 35.65
N PRO A 348 17.12 -6.38 36.39
CA PRO A 348 17.41 -4.96 36.56
C PRO A 348 17.90 -4.33 35.25
N GLY A 349 17.66 -3.03 35.10
CA GLY A 349 18.17 -2.26 33.96
C GLY A 349 19.70 -2.20 33.95
N ARG A 350 20.30 -2.17 32.76
CA ARG A 350 21.76 -2.09 32.60
C ARG A 350 22.13 -0.92 31.70
N LYS A 351 23.19 -0.20 32.05
CA LYS A 351 23.66 0.95 31.29
C LYS A 351 24.05 0.54 29.86
N ALA A 352 23.53 1.26 28.87
CA ALA A 352 23.81 1.04 27.45
C ALA A 352 23.44 -0.38 26.94
N VAL A 353 22.51 -1.06 27.61
CA VAL A 353 21.92 -2.31 27.13
C VAL A 353 20.41 -2.19 27.16
N VAL A 354 19.82 -2.14 25.98
CA VAL A 354 18.37 -2.11 25.79
C VAL A 354 17.81 -3.49 26.06
N GLN A 355 16.77 -3.58 26.89
CA GLN A 355 16.06 -4.83 27.12
C GLN A 355 14.71 -4.80 26.40
N ASP A 356 14.63 -5.47 25.25
CA ASP A 356 13.47 -5.43 24.36
C ASP A 356 12.31 -6.31 24.87
N GLY A 357 12.60 -7.42 25.54
CA GLY A 357 11.58 -8.33 26.05
C GLY A 357 12.13 -9.35 27.05
N VAL A 358 11.24 -9.87 27.90
CA VAL A 358 11.53 -11.03 28.77
C VAL A 358 10.47 -12.10 28.57
N MET A 359 10.93 -13.35 28.43
CA MET A 359 10.10 -14.54 28.54
C MET A 359 10.42 -15.23 29.86
N VAL A 360 9.36 -15.52 30.61
CA VAL A 360 9.44 -16.22 31.89
C VAL A 360 9.10 -17.68 31.65
N LYS A 361 10.01 -18.57 32.05
CA LYS A 361 9.83 -20.01 32.14
C LYS A 361 9.98 -20.44 33.60
N LYS A 362 9.58 -21.68 33.90
CA LYS A 362 9.69 -22.25 35.25
C LYS A 362 11.07 -22.04 35.88
N ASP A 363 12.13 -22.42 35.16
CA ASP A 363 13.48 -22.41 35.71
C ASP A 363 14.37 -21.31 35.10
N TYR A 364 13.88 -20.55 34.10
CA TYR A 364 14.70 -19.60 33.35
C TYR A 364 13.98 -18.27 33.05
N PHE A 365 14.75 -17.19 33.03
CA PHE A 365 14.40 -15.96 32.31
C PHE A 365 15.15 -15.91 30.98
N ILE A 366 14.45 -15.62 29.89
CA ILE A 366 15.05 -15.40 28.58
C ILE A 366 14.83 -13.94 28.20
N VAL A 367 15.92 -13.18 28.13
CA VAL A 367 15.90 -11.73 27.92
C VAL A 367 16.41 -11.42 26.52
N SER A 368 15.59 -10.72 25.73
CA SER A 368 16.01 -10.13 24.46
C SER A 368 16.68 -8.81 24.74
N GLU A 369 17.95 -8.69 24.40
CA GLU A 369 18.78 -7.53 24.69
C GLU A 369 19.43 -6.96 23.43
N ARG A 370 19.78 -5.69 23.47
CA ARG A 370 20.57 -5.04 22.43
C ARG A 370 21.66 -4.16 23.01
N LYS A 371 22.88 -4.32 22.51
CA LYS A 371 24.03 -3.49 22.87
C LYS A 371 24.78 -3.09 21.61
N SER A 372 25.05 -1.79 21.45
CA SER A 372 25.75 -1.26 20.26
C SER A 372 25.12 -1.70 18.92
N GLY A 373 23.79 -1.87 18.89
CA GLY A 373 23.05 -2.30 17.71
C GLY A 373 23.05 -3.82 17.45
N GLU A 374 23.67 -4.63 18.32
CA GLU A 374 23.65 -6.10 18.22
C GLU A 374 22.56 -6.68 19.11
N ASN A 375 21.60 -7.39 18.52
CA ASN A 375 20.54 -8.10 19.23
C ASN A 375 21.02 -9.46 19.70
N TYR A 376 20.81 -9.81 20.97
CA TYR A 376 21.12 -11.14 21.48
C TYR A 376 20.12 -11.60 22.54
N LEU A 377 20.08 -12.91 22.76
CA LEU A 377 19.24 -13.53 23.77
C LEU A 377 20.12 -13.97 24.93
N ARG A 378 19.82 -13.46 26.12
CA ARG A 378 20.47 -13.85 27.38
C ARG A 378 19.55 -14.76 28.16
N ILE A 379 20.03 -15.95 28.49
CA ILE A 379 19.30 -16.96 29.27
C ILE A 379 19.87 -16.94 30.69
N ILE A 380 19.00 -16.85 31.68
CA ILE A 380 19.35 -16.76 33.10
C ILE A 380 18.63 -17.87 33.84
N ASN A 381 19.35 -18.74 34.53
CA ASN A 381 18.76 -19.70 35.47
C ASN A 381 18.22 -18.94 36.68
N ARG A 382 16.97 -19.21 37.06
CA ARG A 382 16.27 -18.47 38.13
C ARG A 382 16.75 -18.84 39.54
N GLU A 383 17.30 -20.03 39.72
CA GLU A 383 17.75 -20.54 41.02
C GLU A 383 19.24 -20.22 41.25
N SER A 384 20.12 -20.64 40.33
CA SER A 384 21.56 -20.45 40.47
C SER A 384 22.03 -19.05 40.09
N GLY A 385 21.27 -18.35 39.23
CA GLY A 385 21.68 -17.09 38.61
C GLY A 385 22.66 -17.25 37.45
N ASP A 386 23.03 -18.48 37.07
CA ASP A 386 23.93 -18.73 35.95
C ASP A 386 23.33 -18.22 34.63
N GLU A 387 24.18 -17.64 33.77
CA GLU A 387 23.72 -17.08 32.51
C GLU A 387 24.60 -17.44 31.31
N TYR A 388 23.97 -17.50 30.13
CA TYR A 388 24.66 -17.63 28.85
C TYR A 388 23.91 -16.89 27.74
N LYS A 389 24.52 -16.81 26.56
CA LYS A 389 23.91 -16.17 25.38
C LYS A 389 23.76 -17.17 24.23
N VAL A 390 22.68 -17.03 23.48
CA VAL A 390 22.57 -17.71 22.16
C VAL A 390 23.59 -17.06 21.23
N LYS A 391 24.38 -17.89 20.53
CA LYS A 391 25.41 -17.44 19.60
C LYS A 391 24.79 -17.16 18.22
N PRO A 392 25.01 -16.00 17.62
CA PRO A 392 24.54 -15.72 16.26
C PRO A 392 25.43 -16.39 15.21
N GLU A 393 24.87 -16.62 14.01
CA GLU A 393 25.63 -17.13 12.86
C GLU A 393 26.40 -16.03 12.11
N MET A 394 25.90 -14.79 12.15
CA MET A 394 26.39 -13.65 11.37
C MET A 394 26.67 -12.43 12.26
N HIS A 395 27.42 -11.44 11.75
CA HIS A 395 27.69 -10.17 12.45
C HIS A 395 26.60 -9.10 12.26
N VAL A 396 25.87 -9.12 11.16
CA VAL A 396 24.76 -8.20 10.87
C VAL A 396 23.48 -9.02 10.77
N TYR A 397 22.64 -8.94 11.81
CA TYR A 397 21.46 -9.79 11.95
C TYR A 397 20.44 -9.19 12.90
N TYR A 398 19.24 -9.74 12.85
CA TYR A 398 18.20 -9.60 13.85
C TYR A 398 17.99 -10.94 14.56
N MET A 399 17.90 -10.90 15.88
CA MET A 399 17.51 -12.04 16.71
C MET A 399 16.53 -11.56 17.78
N GLY A 400 15.36 -12.21 17.88
CA GLY A 400 14.31 -11.77 18.79
C GLY A 400 13.43 -12.92 19.26
N LEU A 401 12.82 -12.75 20.44
CA LEU A 401 11.92 -13.75 21.03
C LEU A 401 10.69 -13.99 20.16
N SER A 402 10.35 -15.26 19.97
CA SER A 402 9.13 -15.70 19.29
C SER A 402 8.10 -16.25 20.27
N ARG A 403 6.87 -16.47 19.80
CA ARG A 403 5.75 -16.90 20.64
C ARG A 403 5.95 -18.34 21.12
N THR A 404 6.35 -18.51 22.39
CA THR A 404 6.44 -19.83 23.06
C THR A 404 6.02 -19.69 24.51
N PHE A 405 4.72 -19.79 24.76
CA PHE A 405 4.13 -19.23 25.98
C PHE A 405 3.84 -20.25 27.08
N ASP A 406 4.03 -21.53 26.81
CA ASP A 406 3.92 -22.57 27.83
C ASP A 406 5.04 -22.38 28.85
N TYR A 407 4.66 -22.10 30.09
CA TYR A 407 5.59 -21.74 31.17
C TYR A 407 6.51 -22.91 31.56
N ASP A 408 6.00 -24.14 31.51
CA ASP A 408 6.64 -25.35 32.02
C ASP A 408 7.51 -26.10 30.99
N THR A 409 7.70 -25.55 29.79
CA THR A 409 8.53 -26.20 28.74
C THR A 409 10.03 -25.97 28.98
N THR A 410 10.83 -26.98 28.65
CA THR A 410 12.31 -26.93 28.66
C THR A 410 12.92 -26.34 27.38
N TYR A 411 12.13 -25.57 26.62
CA TYR A 411 12.58 -24.89 25.40
C TYR A 411 11.88 -23.54 25.23
N PHE A 412 12.45 -22.70 24.38
CA PHE A 412 11.78 -21.51 23.85
C PHE A 412 12.07 -21.36 22.36
N ARG A 413 11.30 -20.53 21.66
CA ARG A 413 11.53 -20.21 20.26
C ARG A 413 11.98 -18.78 20.07
N TYR A 414 12.80 -18.59 19.06
CA TYR A 414 13.24 -17.27 18.63
C TYR A 414 13.27 -17.18 17.10
N SER A 415 13.13 -15.95 16.62
CA SER A 415 13.27 -15.61 15.22
C SER A 415 14.69 -15.13 14.97
N TYR A 416 15.26 -15.55 13.86
CA TYR A 416 16.55 -15.09 13.37
C TYR A 416 16.42 -14.71 11.90
N SER A 417 17.03 -13.60 11.50
CA SER A 417 17.12 -13.18 10.11
C SER A 417 18.34 -12.27 9.92
N SER A 418 18.86 -12.19 8.71
CA SER A 418 19.89 -11.24 8.32
C SER A 418 19.55 -10.66 6.95
N LEU A 419 20.36 -9.73 6.43
CA LEU A 419 20.22 -9.28 5.04
C LEU A 419 20.41 -10.43 4.01
N LEU A 420 21.05 -11.53 4.40
CA LEU A 420 21.27 -12.72 3.56
C LEU A 420 20.35 -13.90 3.91
N THR A 421 19.91 -13.98 5.17
CA THR A 421 19.23 -15.16 5.71
C THR A 421 17.73 -14.85 5.88
N PRO A 422 16.86 -15.50 5.09
CA PRO A 422 15.42 -15.57 5.35
C PRO A 422 15.06 -15.73 6.82
N ALA A 423 13.90 -15.21 7.22
CA ALA A 423 13.44 -15.36 8.59
C ALA A 423 13.23 -16.84 8.94
N LYS A 424 14.02 -17.34 9.88
CA LYS A 424 13.93 -18.69 10.43
C LYS A 424 13.43 -18.63 11.86
N GLN A 425 12.63 -19.61 12.23
CA GLN A 425 12.25 -19.86 13.61
C GLN A 425 13.06 -21.02 14.13
N PHE A 426 13.71 -20.83 15.28
CA PHE A 426 14.49 -21.84 15.95
C PHE A 426 13.79 -22.26 17.23
N THR A 427 13.91 -23.54 17.60
CA THR A 427 13.65 -24.02 18.95
C THR A 427 14.98 -24.18 19.66
N HIS A 428 15.18 -23.42 20.74
CA HIS A 428 16.32 -23.52 21.64
C HIS A 428 15.96 -24.39 22.84
N TYR A 429 16.67 -25.50 23.03
CA TYR A 429 16.49 -26.40 24.16
C TYR A 429 17.35 -25.97 25.34
N LEU A 430 16.73 -25.65 26.48
CA LEU A 430 17.40 -25.09 27.67
C LEU A 430 18.31 -26.12 28.35
N ASN A 431 17.93 -27.41 28.31
CA ASN A 431 18.67 -28.47 28.98
C ASN A 431 20.00 -28.80 28.29
N THR A 432 20.04 -28.75 26.96
CA THR A 432 21.20 -29.11 26.13
C THR A 432 21.92 -27.90 25.56
N GLN A 433 21.33 -26.70 25.68
CA GLN A 433 21.81 -25.45 25.08
C GLN A 433 22.03 -25.58 23.55
N SER A 434 21.13 -26.29 22.89
CA SER A 434 21.21 -26.60 21.46
C SER A 434 20.02 -26.06 20.69
N ASP A 435 20.26 -25.68 19.44
CA ASP A 435 19.23 -25.19 18.53
C ASP A 435 18.78 -26.28 17.54
N SER A 436 17.51 -26.21 17.18
CA SER A 436 16.96 -26.92 16.02
C SER A 436 16.11 -25.96 15.21
N ILE A 437 16.13 -26.11 13.88
CA ILE A 437 15.25 -25.33 13.00
C ILE A 437 13.82 -25.83 13.22
N TYR A 438 12.95 -24.92 13.60
CA TYR A 438 11.54 -25.19 13.85
C TYR A 438 10.68 -24.87 12.62
N ILE A 439 10.89 -23.71 12.01
CA ILE A 439 10.25 -23.32 10.73
C ILE A 439 11.32 -22.64 9.87
N ASP A 440 11.41 -23.08 8.62
CA ASP A 440 12.09 -22.37 7.55
C ASP A 440 11.03 -21.80 6.59
N THR A 441 10.81 -20.48 6.66
CA THR A 441 9.64 -19.85 6.00
C THR A 441 9.74 -19.79 4.48
N LEU A 442 10.93 -20.04 3.90
CA LEU A 442 11.20 -19.81 2.47
C LEU A 442 11.81 -21.00 1.70
N GLU A 443 11.65 -22.26 2.17
CA GLU A 443 12.06 -23.52 1.48
C GLU A 443 12.76 -23.31 0.10
N GLN A 444 14.09 -23.28 0.10
CA GLN A 444 15.05 -23.46 -1.01
C GLN A 444 14.93 -22.63 -2.32
N LYS A 445 13.90 -21.82 -2.55
CA LYS A 445 13.76 -21.09 -3.84
C LYS A 445 14.44 -19.73 -3.89
N TYR A 446 14.75 -19.15 -2.74
CA TYR A 446 15.48 -17.89 -2.64
C TYR A 446 16.68 -18.07 -1.72
N GLU A 447 17.83 -18.34 -2.33
CA GLU A 447 19.09 -18.31 -1.62
C GLU A 447 19.96 -17.23 -2.27
N LEU A 448 20.09 -16.09 -1.58
CA LEU A 448 21.29 -15.28 -1.74
C LEU A 448 22.42 -16.14 -1.19
N ASN A 449 23.17 -16.81 -2.06
CA ASN A 449 24.30 -17.63 -1.62
C ASN A 449 25.23 -16.73 -0.79
N PRO A 450 25.44 -17.00 0.52
CA PRO A 450 26.30 -16.16 1.36
C PRO A 450 27.72 -16.04 0.82
N ASP A 451 28.15 -16.97 -0.03
CA ASP A 451 29.44 -16.91 -0.70
C ASP A 451 29.54 -15.83 -1.78
N ASP A 452 28.44 -15.28 -2.29
CA ASP A 452 28.43 -14.27 -3.35
C ASP A 452 28.33 -12.82 -2.84
N TYR A 453 28.03 -12.62 -1.55
CA TYR A 453 27.71 -11.30 -0.99
C TYR A 453 28.51 -10.99 0.29
N LEU A 454 28.69 -9.70 0.58
CA LEU A 454 29.27 -9.22 1.83
C LEU A 454 28.23 -8.43 2.61
N THR A 455 28.13 -8.71 3.91
CA THR A 455 27.38 -7.89 4.87
C THR A 455 28.33 -7.24 5.87
N LYS A 456 28.21 -5.94 6.11
CA LYS A 456 29.05 -5.20 7.07
C LYS A 456 28.24 -4.17 7.85
N ARG A 457 28.69 -3.83 9.06
CA ARG A 457 28.25 -2.63 9.78
C ARG A 457 29.31 -1.54 9.67
N LEU A 458 28.98 -0.44 9.02
CA LEU A 458 29.80 0.75 8.90
C LEU A 458 29.39 1.79 9.96
N TRP A 459 30.28 2.75 10.21
CA TRP A 459 30.06 3.81 11.20
C TRP A 459 30.49 5.16 10.62
N ALA A 460 29.54 6.00 10.26
CA ALA A 460 29.81 7.37 9.86
C ALA A 460 30.01 8.26 11.10
N ILE A 461 30.73 9.37 10.95
CA ILE A 461 30.90 10.37 12.01
C ILE A 461 30.04 11.59 11.64
N SER A 462 29.00 11.86 12.42
CA SER A 462 28.16 13.04 12.30
C SER A 462 28.93 14.32 12.65
N ALA A 463 28.42 15.48 12.24
CA ALA A 463 29.01 16.80 12.48
C ALA A 463 29.27 17.11 13.98
N ASP A 464 28.54 16.45 14.88
CA ASP A 464 28.71 16.53 16.34
C ASP A 464 29.55 15.38 16.93
N SER A 465 30.38 14.74 16.10
CA SER A 465 31.31 13.66 16.44
C SER A 465 30.64 12.35 16.92
N VAL A 466 29.33 12.23 16.78
CA VAL A 466 28.57 11.01 17.09
C VAL A 466 28.77 9.97 15.98
N ARG A 467 29.00 8.71 16.36
CA ARG A 467 29.12 7.59 15.41
C ARG A 467 27.74 7.04 15.06
N VAL A 468 27.36 7.10 13.78
CA VAL A 468 26.06 6.65 13.25
C VAL A 468 26.24 5.31 12.52
N PRO A 469 25.54 4.23 12.92
CA PRO A 469 25.67 2.93 12.30
C PRO A 469 24.90 2.81 10.97
N MET A 470 25.44 2.01 10.06
CA MET A 470 24.80 1.59 8.81
C MET A 470 25.05 0.11 8.56
N ASP A 471 24.01 -0.66 8.29
CA ASP A 471 24.13 -2.05 7.84
C ASP A 471 24.12 -2.09 6.30
N VAL A 472 25.13 -2.70 5.70
CA VAL A 472 25.31 -2.75 4.24
C VAL A 472 25.35 -4.17 3.72
N ILE A 473 24.83 -4.37 2.51
CA ILE A 473 24.97 -5.61 1.72
C ILE A 473 25.24 -5.26 0.25
N TYR A 474 26.19 -5.98 -0.35
CA TYR A 474 26.55 -5.85 -1.76
C TYR A 474 27.26 -7.12 -2.24
N LYS A 475 27.40 -7.27 -3.57
CA LYS A 475 28.06 -8.43 -4.20
C LYS A 475 29.57 -8.40 -3.96
N LYS A 476 30.20 -9.55 -3.68
CA LYS A 476 31.64 -9.65 -3.33
C LYS A 476 32.60 -9.13 -4.40
N ASP A 477 32.23 -9.29 -5.67
CA ASP A 477 33.02 -8.87 -6.84
C ASP A 477 32.87 -7.37 -7.16
N LEU A 478 32.02 -6.64 -6.43
CA LEU A 478 31.82 -5.21 -6.62
C LEU A 478 33.10 -4.43 -6.31
N LYS A 479 33.53 -3.61 -7.27
CA LYS A 479 34.68 -2.71 -7.10
C LYS A 479 34.29 -1.49 -6.29
N GLN A 480 35.03 -1.22 -5.22
CA GLN A 480 34.87 -0.04 -4.38
C GLN A 480 35.68 1.13 -4.97
N ASP A 481 35.24 1.60 -6.15
CA ASP A 481 35.88 2.67 -6.94
C ASP A 481 35.00 3.92 -7.09
N GLY A 482 33.94 4.03 -6.29
CA GLY A 482 32.99 5.14 -6.29
C GLY A 482 31.92 5.06 -7.39
N THR A 483 31.91 4.02 -8.22
CA THR A 483 31.00 3.94 -9.38
C THR A 483 29.65 3.28 -9.08
N ALA A 484 29.54 2.50 -7.99
CA ALA A 484 28.34 1.72 -7.71
C ALA A 484 27.14 2.61 -7.29
N PRO A 485 25.92 2.31 -7.79
CA PRO A 485 24.71 2.94 -7.28
C PRO A 485 24.40 2.45 -5.86
N VAL A 486 23.92 3.35 -5.00
CA VAL A 486 23.52 3.03 -3.63
C VAL A 486 22.00 3.09 -3.50
N TYR A 487 21.40 2.10 -2.84
CA TYR A 487 20.01 2.10 -2.39
C TYR A 487 19.94 2.24 -0.87
N MET A 488 19.72 3.46 -0.40
CA MET A 488 19.71 3.86 1.00
C MET A 488 18.28 3.94 1.55
N THR A 489 18.06 3.34 2.73
CA THR A 489 16.76 3.38 3.43
C THR A 489 16.93 3.77 4.90
N ALA A 490 15.94 4.49 5.44
CA ALA A 490 15.87 4.90 6.85
C ALA A 490 14.45 5.30 7.26
N TYR A 491 14.14 5.28 8.56
CA TYR A 491 12.85 5.76 9.11
C TYR A 491 13.00 6.86 10.18
N ALA A 492 13.78 6.61 11.24
CA ALA A 492 14.26 7.65 12.16
C ALA A 492 13.24 8.44 12.98
N CYS A 493 12.14 7.83 13.42
CA CYS A 493 11.13 8.52 14.24
C CYS A 493 10.41 7.56 15.21
N TYR A 494 9.88 8.12 16.29
CA TYR A 494 9.10 7.44 17.34
C TYR A 494 9.89 6.38 18.12
N GLY A 495 11.22 6.40 18.03
CA GLY A 495 12.06 5.35 18.59
C GLY A 495 11.94 4.01 17.87
N SER A 496 11.26 3.98 16.72
CA SER A 496 11.07 2.78 15.90
C SER A 496 12.36 2.39 15.22
N ASN A 497 12.76 1.13 15.36
CA ASN A 497 14.00 0.62 14.78
C ASN A 497 13.70 -0.11 13.48
N GLN A 498 14.52 0.11 12.47
CA GLN A 498 14.63 -0.83 11.36
C GLN A 498 15.70 -1.86 11.74
N TYR A 499 15.44 -3.14 11.53
CA TYR A 499 16.40 -4.20 11.82
C TYR A 499 16.99 -4.75 10.52
N PRO A 500 18.25 -5.19 10.50
CA PRO A 500 18.88 -5.80 9.33
C PRO A 500 18.35 -7.23 9.11
N ALA A 501 17.08 -7.31 8.72
CA ALA A 501 16.37 -8.54 8.40
C ALA A 501 16.23 -8.69 6.88
N PHE A 502 15.94 -9.91 6.47
CA PHE A 502 15.83 -10.27 5.07
C PHE A 502 14.63 -9.60 4.40
N ASN A 503 14.82 -9.18 3.15
CA ASN A 503 13.78 -8.64 2.31
C ASN A 503 13.88 -9.26 0.91
N ILE A 504 12.76 -9.81 0.42
CA ILE A 504 12.65 -10.53 -0.86
C ILE A 504 13.01 -9.67 -2.09
N HIS A 505 13.01 -8.35 -1.95
CA HIS A 505 13.36 -7.43 -3.04
C HIS A 505 14.88 -7.22 -3.14
N LEU A 506 15.65 -7.55 -2.09
CA LEU A 506 17.09 -7.26 -2.04
C LEU A 506 17.86 -7.92 -3.17
N LYS A 507 17.53 -9.17 -3.53
CA LYS A 507 18.24 -9.90 -4.59
C LYS A 507 18.18 -9.17 -5.92
N SER A 508 16.99 -8.74 -6.35
CA SER A 508 16.83 -7.95 -7.58
C SER A 508 17.61 -6.63 -7.57
N ILE A 509 17.94 -6.10 -6.39
CA ILE A 509 18.68 -4.85 -6.22
C ILE A 509 20.18 -5.13 -6.29
N VAL A 510 20.70 -6.00 -5.41
CA VAL A 510 22.15 -6.28 -5.31
C VAL A 510 22.70 -7.00 -6.55
N ASP A 511 21.90 -7.83 -7.22
CA ASP A 511 22.32 -8.50 -8.47
C ASP A 511 22.51 -7.53 -9.63
N ARG A 512 21.90 -6.34 -9.54
CA ARG A 512 22.05 -5.24 -10.50
C ARG A 512 23.18 -4.27 -10.12
N GLY A 513 24.06 -4.68 -9.21
CA GLY A 513 25.25 -3.93 -8.83
C GLY A 513 25.01 -2.81 -7.83
N PHE A 514 23.83 -2.75 -7.21
CA PHE A 514 23.57 -1.81 -6.13
C PHE A 514 24.24 -2.24 -4.83
N ILE A 515 24.66 -1.25 -4.05
CA ILE A 515 24.95 -1.40 -2.62
C ILE A 515 23.66 -1.03 -1.86
N TYR A 516 23.09 -1.97 -1.12
CA TYR A 516 21.99 -1.66 -0.20
C TYR A 516 22.54 -1.18 1.14
N VAL A 517 21.96 -0.11 1.65
CA VAL A 517 22.35 0.54 2.91
C VAL A 517 21.12 0.79 3.76
N LEU A 518 21.07 0.17 4.94
CA LEU A 518 20.11 0.48 5.99
C LEU A 518 20.79 1.38 7.02
N VAL A 519 20.34 2.63 7.14
CA VAL A 519 20.92 3.61 8.07
C VAL A 519 20.13 3.63 9.37
N HIS A 520 20.83 3.73 10.50
CA HIS A 520 20.24 3.77 11.85
C HIS A 520 20.47 5.13 12.52
N PRO A 521 19.91 6.23 11.98
CA PRO A 521 20.13 7.58 12.49
C PRO A 521 19.46 7.80 13.87
N ARG A 522 19.81 8.89 14.55
CA ARG A 522 19.09 9.33 15.76
C ARG A 522 17.62 9.60 15.47
N GLY A 523 16.77 9.36 16.48
CA GLY A 523 15.31 9.34 16.35
C GLY A 523 14.72 7.92 16.32
N GLU A 524 15.55 6.92 16.02
CA GLU A 524 15.30 5.52 16.36
C GLU A 524 15.78 5.23 17.80
N SER A 525 15.43 4.06 18.34
CA SER A 525 15.99 3.58 19.60
C SER A 525 17.13 2.58 19.39
N PHE A 526 17.75 2.55 18.21
CA PHE A 526 18.66 1.49 17.78
C PHE A 526 19.85 1.30 18.73
N LEU A 527 20.37 2.41 19.27
CA LEU A 527 21.42 2.44 20.30
C LEU A 527 20.89 2.74 21.72
N GLY A 528 19.57 2.65 21.93
CA GLY A 528 18.90 2.88 23.21
C GLY A 528 18.11 4.19 23.29
N LYS A 529 17.52 4.46 24.44
CA LYS A 529 16.58 5.59 24.63
C LYS A 529 17.23 6.95 24.38
N GLN A 530 18.50 7.12 24.78
CA GLN A 530 19.23 8.36 24.51
C GLN A 530 19.43 8.63 23.02
N TRP A 531 19.50 7.58 22.19
CA TRP A 531 19.58 7.71 20.73
C TRP A 531 18.29 8.30 20.15
N HIS A 532 17.14 7.89 20.69
CA HIS A 532 15.82 8.42 20.33
C HIS A 532 15.66 9.87 20.80
N GLU A 533 15.99 10.16 22.07
CA GLU A 533 15.90 11.50 22.65
C GLU A 533 16.75 12.53 21.90
N LYS A 534 17.89 12.12 21.35
CA LYS A 534 18.77 12.98 20.55
C LYS A 534 18.35 13.14 19.09
N GLY A 535 17.19 12.62 18.67
CA GLY A 535 16.62 12.80 17.34
C GLY A 535 15.13 13.14 17.34
N LYS A 536 14.64 13.80 18.39
CA LYS A 536 13.25 14.28 18.55
C LYS A 536 13.20 15.73 19.04
N LEU A 537 12.03 16.36 18.95
CA LEU A 537 11.78 17.74 19.39
C LEU A 537 12.85 18.72 18.85
N ILE A 538 13.45 19.53 19.73
CA ILE A 538 14.49 20.51 19.38
C ILE A 538 15.75 19.87 18.77
N TYR A 539 15.97 18.57 18.95
CA TYR A 539 17.09 17.80 18.39
C TYR A 539 16.76 17.10 17.08
N LYS A 540 15.53 17.25 16.54
CA LYS A 540 15.09 16.50 15.36
C LYS A 540 16.00 16.69 14.14
N LYS A 541 16.68 17.84 14.03
CA LYS A 541 17.66 18.09 12.96
C LYS A 541 18.80 17.06 12.91
N ASN A 542 19.16 16.48 14.05
CA ASN A 542 20.22 15.46 14.14
C ASN A 542 19.93 14.24 13.26
N THR A 543 18.67 13.83 13.17
CA THR A 543 18.23 12.75 12.28
C THR A 543 18.69 13.00 10.84
N TYR A 544 18.55 14.22 10.33
CA TYR A 544 18.86 14.55 8.95
C TYR A 544 20.37 14.72 8.74
N THR A 545 21.08 15.30 9.71
CA THR A 545 22.55 15.42 9.64
C THR A 545 23.23 14.06 9.73
N ASP A 546 22.65 13.09 10.45
CA ASP A 546 23.14 11.72 10.50
C ASP A 546 23.08 11.05 9.12
N ILE A 547 21.98 11.22 8.38
CA ILE A 547 21.83 10.69 7.01
C ILE A 547 22.82 11.34 6.04
N ILE A 548 23.04 12.65 6.17
CA ILE A 548 24.02 13.39 5.36
C ILE A 548 25.43 12.85 5.64
N ALA A 549 25.81 12.68 6.91
CA ALA A 549 27.11 12.14 7.30
C ALA A 549 27.31 10.70 6.80
N CYS A 550 26.26 9.87 6.86
CA CYS A 550 26.24 8.53 6.28
C CYS A 550 26.48 8.53 4.77
N SER A 551 25.82 9.44 4.04
CA SER A 551 25.98 9.61 2.60
C SER A 551 27.41 10.06 2.25
N GLU A 552 27.94 11.04 2.96
CA GLU A 552 29.31 11.54 2.79
C GLU A 552 30.35 10.48 3.12
N HIS A 553 30.13 9.67 4.16
CA HIS A 553 31.01 8.55 4.49
C HIS A 553 31.11 7.54 3.34
N LEU A 554 29.98 7.14 2.75
CA LEU A 554 29.98 6.21 1.61
C LEU A 554 30.72 6.78 0.39
N ILE A 555 30.62 8.08 0.16
CA ILE A 555 31.33 8.76 -0.94
C ILE A 555 32.84 8.82 -0.65
N ASN A 556 33.23 9.25 0.56
CA ASN A 556 34.63 9.41 0.94
C ASN A 556 35.39 8.08 0.97
N GLU A 557 34.70 7.00 1.35
CA GLU A 557 35.26 5.64 1.34
C GLU A 557 35.17 4.96 -0.04
N ASN A 558 34.79 5.68 -1.10
CA ASN A 558 34.67 5.17 -2.48
C ASN A 558 33.69 4.00 -2.66
N TYR A 559 32.67 3.86 -1.81
CA TYR A 559 31.55 2.94 -2.11
C TYR A 559 30.71 3.46 -3.28
N THR A 560 30.56 4.78 -3.38
CA THR A 560 29.73 5.45 -4.39
C THR A 560 30.25 6.86 -4.65
N SER A 561 29.50 7.66 -5.40
CA SER A 561 29.77 9.07 -5.66
C SER A 561 28.50 9.92 -5.50
N ALA A 562 28.68 11.23 -5.31
CA ALA A 562 27.56 12.17 -5.27
C ALA A 562 26.70 12.03 -6.54
N GLY A 563 25.38 12.03 -6.38
CA GLY A 563 24.45 11.80 -7.48
C GLY A 563 24.22 10.32 -7.84
N LYS A 564 24.84 9.37 -7.12
CA LYS A 564 24.58 7.91 -7.27
C LYS A 564 23.88 7.27 -6.08
N ILE A 565 23.54 8.07 -5.07
CA ILE A 565 22.78 7.61 -3.90
C ILE A 565 21.28 7.81 -4.16
N SER A 566 20.53 6.72 -4.18
CA SER A 566 19.08 6.75 -4.03
C SER A 566 18.72 6.69 -2.55
N ILE A 567 17.77 7.52 -2.12
CA ILE A 567 17.26 7.51 -0.74
C ILE A 567 15.75 7.31 -0.73
N ARG A 568 15.27 6.39 0.11
CA ARG A 568 13.86 6.05 0.26
C ARG A 568 13.41 6.03 1.72
N GLY A 569 12.20 6.53 1.96
CA GLY A 569 11.53 6.44 3.26
C GLY A 569 10.03 6.73 3.16
N GLY A 570 9.25 6.08 4.01
CA GLY A 570 7.80 6.23 4.09
C GLY A 570 7.33 6.92 5.36
N SER A 571 6.21 7.66 5.32
CA SER A 571 5.63 8.35 6.48
C SER A 571 6.62 9.35 7.10
N ALA A 572 7.07 9.14 8.35
CA ALA A 572 8.15 9.92 8.94
C ALA A 572 9.52 9.71 8.26
N GLY A 573 9.76 8.56 7.63
CA GLY A 573 10.89 8.36 6.72
C GLY A 573 10.76 9.21 5.45
N GLY A 574 9.54 9.50 5.00
CA GLY A 574 9.27 10.41 3.89
C GLY A 574 9.54 11.88 4.25
N MET A 575 9.27 12.27 5.50
CA MET A 575 9.72 13.55 6.08
C MET A 575 11.24 13.65 6.02
N LEU A 576 11.95 12.59 6.45
CA LEU A 576 13.41 12.50 6.38
C LEU A 576 13.94 12.70 4.95
N VAL A 577 13.37 11.99 3.97
CA VAL A 577 13.74 12.16 2.55
C VAL A 577 13.54 13.61 2.13
N GLY A 578 12.36 14.20 2.37
CA GLY A 578 12.07 15.58 2.02
C GLY A 578 13.04 16.59 2.66
N SER A 579 13.43 16.36 3.91
CA SER A 579 14.36 17.24 4.63
C SER A 579 15.77 17.15 4.06
N VAL A 580 16.32 15.95 3.86
CA VAL A 580 17.72 15.80 3.42
C VAL A 580 17.92 16.23 1.97
N ILE A 581 16.97 15.97 1.07
CA ILE A 581 17.08 16.47 -0.32
C ILE A 581 16.93 17.99 -0.41
N THR A 582 16.30 18.62 0.60
CA THR A 582 16.21 20.08 0.69
C THR A 582 17.50 20.68 1.25
N MET A 583 18.17 19.98 2.17
CA MET A 583 19.42 20.43 2.79
C MET A 583 20.65 20.19 1.91
N ARG A 584 20.73 19.01 1.27
CA ARG A 584 21.88 18.53 0.48
C ARG A 584 21.42 17.79 -0.78
N PRO A 585 20.71 18.46 -1.71
CA PRO A 585 20.26 17.84 -2.96
C PRO A 585 21.43 17.29 -3.81
N ASP A 586 22.63 17.85 -3.65
CA ASP A 586 23.85 17.49 -4.37
C ASP A 586 24.35 16.07 -4.08
N LEU A 587 24.01 15.51 -2.92
CA LEU A 587 24.46 14.16 -2.54
C LEU A 587 23.70 13.05 -3.27
N PHE A 588 22.43 13.29 -3.58
CA PHE A 588 21.50 12.26 -4.00
C PHE A 588 21.28 12.26 -5.50
N GLY A 589 21.21 11.07 -6.09
CA GLY A 589 20.81 10.87 -7.49
C GLY A 589 19.30 10.71 -7.67
N VAL A 590 18.59 10.29 -6.62
CA VAL A 590 17.12 10.16 -6.64
C VAL A 590 16.57 10.07 -5.21
N GLY A 591 15.42 10.70 -4.97
CA GLY A 591 14.64 10.55 -3.75
C GLY A 591 13.33 9.80 -4.00
N VAL A 592 12.91 8.98 -3.03
CA VAL A 592 11.57 8.37 -3.00
C VAL A 592 10.94 8.64 -1.64
N ALA A 593 9.91 9.49 -1.62
CA ALA A 593 9.21 9.92 -0.42
C ALA A 593 7.78 9.34 -0.42
N GLU A 594 7.54 8.31 0.38
CA GLU A 594 6.27 7.59 0.38
C GLU A 594 5.35 8.11 1.47
N VAL A 595 4.08 8.40 1.14
CA VAL A 595 3.10 9.00 2.07
C VAL A 595 3.72 10.04 3.04
N PRO A 596 4.50 11.03 2.55
CA PRO A 596 5.51 11.68 3.38
C PRO A 596 4.92 12.84 4.20
N PHE A 597 5.29 12.91 5.48
CA PHE A 597 4.88 13.97 6.42
C PHE A 597 5.72 15.26 6.21
N VAL A 598 5.40 16.06 5.18
CA VAL A 598 6.33 17.09 4.64
C VAL A 598 5.89 18.55 4.86
N ASP A 599 4.61 18.81 5.13
CA ASP A 599 4.09 20.12 5.54
C ASP A 599 3.89 20.21 7.06
N VAL A 600 4.94 19.79 7.78
CA VAL A 600 4.93 19.53 9.22
C VAL A 600 4.39 20.71 10.01
N LEU A 601 4.86 21.94 9.77
CA LEU A 601 4.39 23.10 10.55
C LEU A 601 2.89 23.34 10.43
N ASN A 602 2.31 23.20 9.22
CA ASN A 602 0.89 23.45 9.00
C ASN A 602 0.02 22.26 9.42
N GLU A 603 0.57 21.05 9.41
CA GLU A 603 -0.08 19.85 9.93
C GLU A 603 -0.12 19.85 11.45
N MET A 604 1.00 20.16 12.10
CA MET A 604 1.14 20.19 13.57
C MET A 604 0.25 21.27 14.24
N GLN A 605 -0.23 22.25 13.47
CA GLN A 605 -1.21 23.25 13.95
C GLN A 605 -2.67 22.78 13.85
N ASP A 606 -2.96 21.69 13.12
CA ASP A 606 -4.33 21.17 12.91
C ASP A 606 -4.75 20.21 14.05
N THR A 607 -5.02 20.78 15.22
CA THR A 607 -5.35 20.02 16.45
C THR A 607 -6.78 19.50 16.52
N VAL A 608 -7.65 19.92 15.60
CA VAL A 608 -9.08 19.62 15.66
C VAL A 608 -9.42 18.37 14.83
N TRP A 609 -8.77 18.20 13.68
CA TRP A 609 -9.19 17.22 12.68
C TRP A 609 -8.38 15.92 12.67
N ARG A 610 -7.31 15.82 13.50
CA ARG A 610 -6.43 14.64 13.56
C ARG A 610 -5.80 14.41 14.92
N ASN A 611 -5.26 13.21 15.09
CA ASN A 611 -4.51 12.77 16.26
C ASN A 611 -3.10 13.40 16.32
N ILE A 612 -2.98 14.68 15.96
CA ILE A 612 -1.71 15.39 15.84
C ILE A 612 -1.05 15.66 17.20
N ILE A 613 -1.86 15.79 18.26
CA ILE A 613 -1.39 16.05 19.62
C ILE A 613 -0.41 14.97 20.08
N GLY A 614 -0.66 13.71 19.71
CA GLY A 614 0.26 12.61 20.02
C GLY A 614 1.65 12.77 19.38
N HIS A 615 1.79 13.59 18.33
CA HIS A 615 3.08 13.85 17.68
C HIS A 615 3.85 15.01 18.34
N PHE A 616 3.24 15.81 19.22
CA PHE A 616 3.94 16.91 19.91
C PHE A 616 5.14 16.40 20.69
N ASP A 617 4.95 15.30 21.40
CA ASP A 617 6.00 14.64 22.17
C ASP A 617 7.17 14.12 21.32
N GLU A 618 7.04 14.02 19.99
CA GLU A 618 8.06 13.48 19.10
C GLU A 618 8.65 14.56 18.18
N ILE A 619 7.81 15.38 17.58
CA ILE A 619 8.16 16.34 16.55
C ILE A 619 8.33 17.75 17.13
N GLY A 620 7.50 18.09 18.12
CA GLY A 620 7.40 19.40 18.74
C GLY A 620 6.01 20.01 18.57
N ASN A 621 5.60 20.79 19.55
CA ASN A 621 4.39 21.59 19.58
C ASN A 621 4.67 22.98 18.96
N PRO A 622 4.12 23.30 17.78
CA PRO A 622 4.37 24.58 17.11
C PRO A 622 3.78 25.77 17.88
N PHE A 623 2.89 25.56 18.86
CA PHE A 623 2.42 26.62 19.74
C PHE A 623 3.45 27.01 20.81
N ILE A 624 4.58 26.29 20.91
CA ILE A 624 5.73 26.66 21.74
C ILE A 624 6.80 27.25 20.80
N LYS A 625 7.19 28.50 21.02
CA LYS A 625 8.09 29.25 20.11
C LYS A 625 9.40 28.53 19.81
N GLN A 626 10.07 27.99 20.84
CA GLN A 626 11.34 27.28 20.66
C GLN A 626 11.19 26.03 19.77
N GLU A 627 10.08 25.31 19.90
CA GLU A 627 9.82 24.11 19.11
C GLU A 627 9.37 24.47 17.70
N TYR A 628 8.54 25.50 17.54
CA TYR A 628 8.22 26.11 16.25
C TYR A 628 9.47 26.49 15.46
N ASP A 629 10.39 27.22 16.09
CA ASP A 629 11.65 27.65 15.47
C ASP A 629 12.49 26.44 15.05
N SER A 630 12.53 25.40 15.89
CA SER A 630 13.24 24.16 15.54
C SER A 630 12.62 23.46 14.33
N ILE A 631 11.30 23.22 14.33
CA ILE A 631 10.60 22.58 13.21
C ILE A 631 10.81 23.38 11.92
N LYS A 632 10.72 24.72 11.99
CA LYS A 632 10.88 25.61 10.83
C LYS A 632 12.24 25.46 10.15
N VAL A 633 13.31 25.11 10.86
CA VAL A 633 14.67 24.96 10.29
C VAL A 633 14.79 23.77 9.35
N TRP A 634 14.03 22.69 9.57
CA TRP A 634 14.21 21.44 8.82
C TRP A 634 12.96 20.98 8.05
N CYS A 635 11.80 21.59 8.29
CA CYS A 635 10.56 21.22 7.61
C CYS A 635 10.68 21.34 6.08
N PRO A 636 10.39 20.29 5.30
CA PRO A 636 10.55 20.30 3.85
C PRO A 636 9.74 21.41 3.16
N TYR A 637 8.46 21.57 3.53
CA TYR A 637 7.59 22.55 2.88
C TYR A 637 8.07 23.99 3.09
N GLN A 638 8.48 24.37 4.31
CA GLN A 638 8.97 25.73 4.58
C GLN A 638 10.36 25.99 3.97
N ASN A 639 11.20 24.96 3.81
CA ASN A 639 12.58 25.11 3.34
C ASN A 639 12.78 24.83 1.84
N THR A 640 11.73 24.49 1.10
CA THR A 640 11.81 24.36 -0.37
C THR A 640 12.19 25.71 -0.99
N LYS A 641 13.25 25.74 -1.79
CA LYS A 641 13.91 26.93 -2.34
C LYS A 641 14.04 26.85 -3.87
N GLU A 642 14.42 27.96 -4.48
CA GLU A 642 14.73 28.02 -5.90
C GLU A 642 16.14 27.48 -6.19
N ILE A 643 16.24 26.15 -6.28
CA ILE A 643 17.49 25.41 -6.52
C ILE A 643 17.24 24.18 -7.40
N SER A 644 18.31 23.50 -7.80
CA SER A 644 18.22 22.19 -8.44
C SER A 644 17.92 21.10 -7.40
N TYR A 645 16.98 20.22 -7.71
CA TYR A 645 16.64 19.04 -6.93
C TYR A 645 16.94 17.75 -7.72
N PRO A 646 17.27 16.64 -7.05
CA PRO A 646 17.37 15.36 -7.73
C PRO A 646 16.01 14.89 -8.26
N PRO A 647 15.96 13.94 -9.19
CA PRO A 647 14.75 13.18 -9.49
C PRO A 647 14.05 12.73 -8.21
N LEU A 648 12.72 12.90 -8.14
CA LEU A 648 11.94 12.62 -6.94
C LEU A 648 10.64 11.91 -7.30
N PHE A 649 10.35 10.82 -6.61
CA PHE A 649 9.05 10.15 -6.66
C PHE A 649 8.34 10.29 -5.31
N VAL A 650 7.16 10.89 -5.33
CA VAL A 650 6.32 11.10 -4.16
C VAL A 650 5.06 10.26 -4.30
N THR A 651 4.66 9.56 -3.23
CA THR A 651 3.40 8.82 -3.21
C THR A 651 2.46 9.32 -2.11
N SER A 652 1.16 9.06 -2.25
CA SER A 652 0.16 9.32 -1.21
C SER A 652 -1.05 8.39 -1.34
N GLY A 653 -1.87 8.29 -0.30
CA GLY A 653 -3.20 7.69 -0.34
C GLY A 653 -4.27 8.77 -0.17
N TYR A 654 -5.31 8.77 -1.01
CA TYR A 654 -6.37 9.78 -0.94
C TYR A 654 -7.12 9.76 0.40
N ASN A 655 -7.25 8.56 1.00
CA ASN A 655 -7.95 8.35 2.27
C ASN A 655 -7.01 8.16 3.47
N ASP A 656 -5.74 8.56 3.34
CA ASP A 656 -4.75 8.41 4.40
C ASP A 656 -5.14 9.24 5.65
N SER A 657 -5.39 8.54 6.76
CA SER A 657 -5.76 9.13 8.05
C SER A 657 -4.57 9.60 8.89
N ARG A 658 -3.35 9.19 8.53
CA ARG A 658 -2.11 9.48 9.27
C ARG A 658 -1.40 10.68 8.67
N VAL A 659 -1.18 10.66 7.35
CA VAL A 659 -0.59 11.77 6.59
C VAL A 659 -1.57 12.18 5.49
N PRO A 660 -2.11 13.39 5.51
CA PRO A 660 -3.17 13.75 4.57
C PRO A 660 -2.61 13.90 3.17
N VAL A 661 -3.41 13.53 2.18
CA VAL A 661 -3.05 13.66 0.76
C VAL A 661 -2.60 15.07 0.36
N TRP A 662 -3.11 16.11 1.02
CA TRP A 662 -2.72 17.49 0.73
C TRP A 662 -1.29 17.84 1.14
N SER A 663 -0.70 17.14 2.11
CA SER A 663 0.67 17.45 2.58
C SER A 663 1.70 17.22 1.47
N PRO A 664 1.85 16.01 0.90
CA PRO A 664 2.71 15.79 -0.25
C PRO A 664 2.28 16.57 -1.49
N ALA A 665 0.98 16.73 -1.74
CA ALA A 665 0.52 17.45 -2.94
C ALA A 665 0.95 18.92 -2.95
N LYS A 666 0.82 19.62 -1.81
CA LYS A 666 1.31 21.00 -1.67
C LYS A 666 2.82 21.09 -1.84
N TRP A 667 3.56 20.15 -1.25
CA TRP A 667 5.02 20.10 -1.38
C TRP A 667 5.47 19.89 -2.82
N VAL A 668 4.85 18.96 -3.55
CA VAL A 668 5.10 18.74 -4.99
C VAL A 668 4.78 20.00 -5.81
N ALA A 669 3.63 20.64 -5.57
CA ALA A 669 3.26 21.88 -6.25
C ALA A 669 4.29 22.99 -5.98
N LYS A 670 4.79 23.11 -4.75
CA LYS A 670 5.82 24.07 -4.37
C LYS A 670 7.17 23.76 -5.03
N LEU A 671 7.62 22.50 -4.99
CA LEU A 671 8.82 22.03 -5.67
C LEU A 671 8.77 22.37 -7.16
N ARG A 672 7.68 22.05 -7.86
CA ARG A 672 7.53 22.39 -9.29
C ARG A 672 7.63 23.86 -9.59
N SER A 673 7.15 24.70 -8.68
CA SER A 673 7.16 26.15 -8.86
C SER A 673 8.50 26.81 -8.55
N LEU A 674 9.44 26.09 -7.93
CA LEU A 674 10.72 26.64 -7.47
C LEU A 674 11.94 25.90 -8.04
N LYS A 675 11.83 24.62 -8.39
CA LYS A 675 12.97 23.87 -8.93
C LYS A 675 13.51 24.51 -10.21
N THR A 676 14.83 24.62 -10.33
CA THR A 676 15.49 25.26 -11.48
C THR A 676 16.01 24.27 -12.52
N ASP A 677 16.08 22.98 -12.16
CA ASP A 677 16.52 21.90 -13.04
C ASP A 677 15.36 21.26 -13.83
N SER A 678 15.66 20.27 -14.69
CA SER A 678 14.67 19.52 -15.48
C SER A 678 14.47 18.06 -15.02
N SER A 679 15.00 17.70 -13.85
CA SER A 679 14.87 16.36 -13.26
C SER A 679 13.42 15.99 -13.03
N LEU A 680 13.17 14.68 -13.12
CA LEU A 680 11.83 14.12 -13.08
C LEU A 680 11.23 14.20 -11.66
N LEU A 681 10.09 14.90 -11.53
CA LEU A 681 9.31 14.98 -10.30
C LEU A 681 7.93 14.33 -10.49
N LEU A 682 7.78 13.11 -10.00
CA LEU A 682 6.54 12.35 -10.08
C LEU A 682 5.77 12.40 -8.76
N PHE A 683 4.46 12.57 -8.85
CA PHE A 683 3.55 12.41 -7.73
C PHE A 683 2.45 11.43 -8.11
N LYS A 684 2.29 10.36 -7.32
CA LYS A 684 1.27 9.33 -7.56
C LYS A 684 0.43 9.12 -6.31
N THR A 685 -0.85 9.40 -6.42
CA THR A 685 -1.85 9.18 -5.36
C THR A 685 -2.64 7.91 -5.65
N ASN A 686 -2.67 6.98 -4.70
CA ASN A 686 -3.65 5.90 -4.73
C ASN A 686 -5.02 6.46 -4.33
N MET A 687 -5.95 6.57 -5.29
CA MET A 687 -7.27 7.17 -5.08
C MET A 687 -8.21 6.29 -4.25
N ASP A 688 -7.89 5.00 -4.13
CA ASP A 688 -8.74 3.99 -3.50
C ASP A 688 -8.21 3.54 -2.12
N ALA A 689 -7.00 3.96 -1.74
CA ALA A 689 -6.33 3.50 -0.51
C ALA A 689 -6.00 4.63 0.48
N GLY A 690 -5.64 4.21 1.69
CA GLY A 690 -5.08 5.07 2.73
C GLY A 690 -3.58 4.86 2.91
N HIS A 691 -3.10 4.87 4.17
CA HIS A 691 -1.67 4.93 4.49
C HIS A 691 -0.86 3.70 4.05
N GLN A 692 -1.49 2.52 4.02
CA GLN A 692 -0.82 1.24 3.71
C GLN A 692 -0.70 0.96 2.20
N GLY A 693 -1.30 1.79 1.35
CA GLY A 693 -1.32 1.58 -0.09
C GLY A 693 -2.27 0.46 -0.54
N SER A 694 -1.94 -0.17 -1.65
CA SER A 694 -2.78 -1.17 -2.33
C SER A 694 -3.13 -2.35 -1.42
N ALA A 695 -4.41 -2.78 -1.42
CA ALA A 695 -4.83 -4.00 -0.72
C ALA A 695 -4.29 -5.27 -1.39
N GLY A 696 -4.25 -6.36 -0.63
CA GLY A 696 -3.83 -7.67 -1.12
C GLY A 696 -2.31 -7.81 -1.34
N ARG A 697 -1.83 -9.05 -1.43
CA ARG A 697 -0.37 -9.31 -1.49
C ARG A 697 0.31 -9.01 -2.82
N TYR A 698 -0.44 -8.88 -3.92
CA TYR A 698 0.14 -8.65 -5.26
C TYR A 698 0.15 -7.17 -5.68
N GLY A 699 -0.78 -6.36 -5.15
CA GLY A 699 -0.84 -4.92 -5.43
C GLY A 699 0.46 -4.22 -5.03
N TYR A 700 0.92 -4.49 -3.81
CA TYR A 700 2.19 -3.98 -3.28
C TYR A 700 3.40 -4.29 -4.18
N LEU A 701 3.49 -5.49 -4.77
CA LEU A 701 4.60 -5.85 -5.66
C LEU A 701 4.66 -4.98 -6.93
N LYS A 702 3.51 -4.52 -7.42
CA LYS A 702 3.45 -3.61 -8.58
C LYS A 702 3.94 -2.21 -8.19
N ASP A 703 3.61 -1.76 -6.98
CA ASP A 703 4.06 -0.48 -6.44
C ASP A 703 5.59 -0.52 -6.22
N GLU A 704 6.14 -1.59 -5.63
CA GLU A 704 7.58 -1.80 -5.50
C GLU A 704 8.31 -1.81 -6.85
N ALA A 705 7.77 -2.52 -7.83
CA ALA A 705 8.35 -2.57 -9.16
C ALA A 705 8.36 -1.19 -9.84
N PHE A 706 7.33 -0.38 -9.64
CA PHE A 706 7.29 1.00 -10.12
C PHE A 706 8.36 1.85 -9.46
N THR A 707 8.47 1.80 -8.14
CA THR A 707 9.46 2.54 -7.35
C THR A 707 10.87 2.18 -7.77
N MET A 708 11.19 0.88 -7.87
CA MET A 708 12.53 0.44 -8.24
C MET A 708 12.87 0.78 -9.69
N ALA A 709 11.91 0.66 -10.61
CA ALA A 709 12.11 1.11 -12.00
C ALA A 709 12.36 2.62 -12.10
N PHE A 710 11.74 3.43 -11.23
CA PHE A 710 12.01 4.88 -11.16
C PHE A 710 13.43 5.13 -10.67
N ILE A 711 13.88 4.44 -9.62
CA ILE A 711 15.24 4.55 -9.08
C ILE A 711 16.27 4.17 -10.15
N MET A 712 16.14 3.01 -10.77
CA MET A 712 17.06 2.53 -11.80
C MET A 712 17.13 3.50 -12.98
N LYS A 713 15.98 3.96 -13.47
CA LYS A 713 15.92 4.97 -14.54
C LYS A 713 16.63 6.26 -14.15
N SER A 714 16.42 6.77 -12.95
CA SER A 714 17.00 8.03 -12.47
C SER A 714 18.51 7.94 -12.27
N LEU A 715 19.03 6.77 -11.87
CA LEU A 715 20.46 6.52 -11.70
C LEU A 715 21.16 6.04 -12.98
N GLY A 716 20.45 5.92 -14.09
CA GLY A 716 21.01 5.41 -15.35
C GLY A 716 21.40 3.93 -15.30
N VAL A 717 20.78 3.15 -14.42
CA VAL A 717 20.91 1.69 -14.41
C VAL A 717 19.96 1.14 -15.46
N GLU A 718 20.47 0.98 -16.68
CA GLU A 718 19.71 0.45 -17.81
C GLU A 718 19.78 -1.07 -17.85
N GLU A 719 18.64 -1.71 -18.14
CA GLU A 719 18.63 -3.07 -18.66
C GLU A 719 18.56 -2.99 -20.18
N ASN A 720 19.44 -3.75 -20.85
CA ASN A 720 19.38 -3.84 -22.29
C ASN A 720 18.19 -4.70 -22.70
N TYR A 721 17.29 -4.11 -23.49
CA TYR A 721 16.24 -4.83 -24.19
C TYR A 721 16.60 -4.94 -25.67
N ILE A 722 16.37 -6.12 -26.26
CA ILE A 722 16.37 -6.31 -27.70
C ILE A 722 14.97 -6.09 -28.25
N GLU A 723 14.86 -5.40 -29.37
CA GLU A 723 13.61 -5.32 -30.12
C GLU A 723 13.55 -6.49 -31.10
N VAL A 724 12.60 -7.41 -30.89
CA VAL A 724 12.21 -8.41 -31.88
C VAL A 724 11.03 -7.85 -32.65
N LYS A 725 11.23 -7.57 -33.93
CA LYS A 725 10.17 -7.06 -34.80
C LYS A 725 9.95 -8.02 -35.95
N GLY A 726 8.84 -7.88 -36.65
CA GLY A 726 8.59 -8.78 -37.76
C GLY A 726 7.20 -8.62 -38.34
N ASN A 727 6.87 -9.52 -39.24
CA ASN A 727 5.57 -9.60 -39.89
C ASN A 727 5.01 -11.02 -39.78
N VAL A 728 3.70 -11.12 -39.54
CA VAL A 728 2.96 -12.38 -39.53
C VAL A 728 2.02 -12.43 -40.73
N THR A 729 2.11 -13.49 -41.53
CA THR A 729 1.26 -13.74 -42.70
C THR A 729 0.63 -15.14 -42.66
N ASP A 730 -0.38 -15.36 -43.49
CA ASP A 730 -0.83 -16.71 -43.87
C ASP A 730 0.08 -17.33 -44.94
N LEU A 731 -0.26 -18.54 -45.37
CA LEU A 731 0.45 -19.29 -46.43
C LEU A 731 0.44 -18.58 -47.79
N ASP A 732 -0.56 -17.74 -48.05
CA ASP A 732 -0.70 -16.98 -49.30
C ASP A 732 0.06 -15.64 -49.26
N GLY A 733 0.70 -15.33 -48.13
CA GLY A 733 1.46 -14.09 -47.91
C GLY A 733 0.59 -12.89 -47.53
N SER A 734 -0.70 -13.10 -47.21
CA SER A 734 -1.57 -12.02 -46.72
C SER A 734 -1.25 -11.71 -45.26
N PRO A 735 -1.17 -10.42 -44.87
CA PRO A 735 -0.88 -10.05 -43.49
C PRO A 735 -1.98 -10.51 -42.53
N LEU A 736 -1.57 -11.07 -41.39
CA LEU A 736 -2.48 -11.54 -40.34
C LEU A 736 -2.56 -10.51 -39.21
N PRO A 737 -3.70 -9.82 -39.05
CA PRO A 737 -3.89 -8.86 -37.98
C PRO A 737 -4.22 -9.53 -36.65
N PHE A 738 -3.85 -8.88 -35.54
CA PHE A 738 -4.19 -9.29 -34.17
C PHE A 738 -3.72 -10.68 -33.76
N VAL A 739 -2.66 -11.20 -34.39
CA VAL A 739 -2.00 -12.43 -33.94
C VAL A 739 -1.45 -12.18 -32.55
N ASN A 740 -1.74 -13.06 -31.59
CA ASN A 740 -1.15 -13.00 -30.26
C ASN A 740 0.27 -13.53 -30.30
N ILE A 741 1.23 -12.72 -29.84
CA ILE A 741 2.67 -13.01 -29.95
C ILE A 741 3.26 -12.90 -28.56
N TYR A 742 3.69 -13.99 -27.93
CA TYR A 742 4.09 -13.98 -26.53
C TYR A 742 5.23 -14.94 -26.21
N LEU A 743 6.04 -14.59 -25.22
CA LEU A 743 7.13 -15.42 -24.71
C LEU A 743 6.54 -16.64 -23.97
N LYS A 744 6.98 -17.84 -24.36
CA LYS A 744 6.52 -19.12 -23.80
C LYS A 744 6.73 -19.17 -22.29
N GLY A 745 5.75 -19.73 -21.57
CA GLY A 745 5.76 -19.80 -20.11
C GLY A 745 5.40 -18.48 -19.41
N THR A 746 5.14 -17.40 -20.15
CA THR A 746 4.78 -16.09 -19.60
C THR A 746 3.48 -15.56 -20.22
N THR A 747 2.94 -14.49 -19.64
CA THR A 747 1.88 -13.67 -20.26
C THR A 747 2.45 -12.48 -21.04
N TYR A 748 3.77 -12.46 -21.26
CA TYR A 748 4.44 -11.33 -21.90
C TYR A 748 4.39 -11.44 -23.41
N GLY A 749 3.78 -10.44 -24.05
CA GLY A 749 3.59 -10.46 -25.49
C GLY A 749 3.12 -9.12 -26.06
N THR A 750 2.87 -9.16 -27.36
CA THR A 750 2.34 -8.09 -28.20
C THR A 750 1.29 -8.69 -29.16
N THR A 751 0.70 -7.86 -30.00
CA THR A 751 -0.16 -8.31 -31.10
C THR A 751 0.29 -7.69 -32.41
N SER A 752 0.08 -8.40 -33.53
CA SER A 752 0.30 -7.78 -34.84
C SER A 752 -0.74 -6.70 -35.15
N ASN A 753 -0.32 -5.67 -35.90
CA ASN A 753 -1.19 -4.61 -36.41
C ASN A 753 -1.98 -5.06 -37.65
N TYR A 754 -2.74 -4.15 -38.28
CA TYR A 754 -3.52 -4.46 -39.50
C TYR A 754 -2.66 -4.95 -40.68
N ASP A 755 -1.39 -4.57 -40.70
CA ASP A 755 -0.43 -4.94 -41.74
C ASP A 755 0.36 -6.20 -41.37
N GLY A 756 -0.02 -6.90 -40.29
CA GLY A 756 0.66 -8.10 -39.80
C GLY A 756 1.96 -7.81 -39.06
N GLU A 757 2.35 -6.55 -38.89
CA GLU A 757 3.61 -6.15 -38.25
C GLU A 757 3.51 -6.23 -36.73
N PHE A 758 4.60 -6.63 -36.08
CA PHE A 758 4.70 -6.66 -34.63
C PHE A 758 6.04 -6.14 -34.13
N LEU A 759 6.04 -5.68 -32.88
CA LEU A 759 7.22 -5.32 -32.10
C LEU A 759 7.09 -5.91 -30.70
N LEU A 760 8.05 -6.73 -30.32
CA LEU A 760 8.18 -7.38 -29.02
C LEU A 760 9.57 -7.07 -28.45
N GLU A 761 9.61 -6.40 -27.31
CA GLU A 761 10.88 -6.07 -26.64
C GLU A 761 11.25 -7.20 -25.65
N LEU A 762 12.43 -7.81 -25.73
CA LEU A 762 12.87 -8.88 -24.82
C LEU A 762 14.12 -8.45 -24.05
N ALA A 763 14.31 -8.92 -22.82
CA ALA A 763 15.56 -8.66 -22.09
C ALA A 763 16.74 -9.41 -22.73
N GLN A 764 17.94 -8.80 -22.76
CA GLN A 764 19.10 -9.31 -23.50
C GLN A 764 19.68 -10.65 -22.95
N ASP A 765 19.27 -11.06 -21.75
CA ASP A 765 19.89 -12.13 -20.95
C ASP A 765 19.11 -13.47 -20.91
N GLN A 766 18.00 -13.60 -21.65
CA GLN A 766 17.10 -14.76 -21.55
C GLN A 766 16.86 -15.42 -22.91
N PRO A 767 17.39 -16.61 -23.26
CA PRO A 767 16.98 -17.30 -24.49
C PRO A 767 15.46 -17.40 -24.58
N ALA A 768 14.88 -16.98 -25.69
CA ALA A 768 13.45 -16.72 -25.80
C ALA A 768 12.76 -17.60 -26.85
N GLU A 769 11.79 -18.40 -26.40
CA GLU A 769 10.83 -19.08 -27.28
C GLU A 769 9.58 -18.20 -27.42
N ILE A 770 9.30 -17.68 -28.62
CA ILE A 770 8.13 -16.82 -28.88
C ILE A 770 7.04 -17.66 -29.55
N ILE A 771 5.83 -17.62 -28.99
CA ILE A 771 4.63 -18.27 -29.52
C ILE A 771 3.79 -17.25 -30.28
N PHE A 772 3.42 -17.60 -31.51
CA PHE A 772 2.50 -16.89 -32.39
C PHE A 772 1.21 -17.68 -32.48
N LYS A 773 0.07 -17.08 -32.11
CA LYS A 773 -1.22 -17.76 -32.06
C LYS A 773 -2.35 -16.88 -32.58
N SER A 774 -3.13 -17.41 -33.51
CA SER A 774 -4.33 -16.78 -34.05
C SER A 774 -5.46 -17.81 -34.16
N ILE A 775 -6.71 -17.36 -34.12
CA ILE A 775 -7.87 -18.25 -34.28
C ILE A 775 -7.94 -18.69 -35.75
N GLY A 776 -8.12 -19.99 -35.99
CA GLY A 776 -8.14 -20.59 -37.33
C GLY A 776 -6.75 -20.94 -37.87
N PHE A 777 -5.70 -20.85 -37.05
CA PHE A 777 -4.32 -21.15 -37.42
C PHE A 777 -3.61 -21.99 -36.36
N SER A 778 -2.70 -22.85 -36.81
CA SER A 778 -1.80 -23.61 -35.94
C SER A 778 -0.85 -22.65 -35.21
N SER A 779 -0.72 -22.81 -33.89
CA SER A 779 0.24 -22.01 -33.12
C SER A 779 1.67 -22.35 -33.51
N LYS A 780 2.51 -21.34 -33.71
CA LYS A 780 3.92 -21.51 -34.09
C LYS A 780 4.84 -21.02 -32.98
N THR A 781 5.86 -21.80 -32.63
CA THR A 781 6.91 -21.40 -31.68
C THR A 781 8.22 -21.14 -32.41
N VAL A 782 8.90 -20.06 -32.07
CA VAL A 782 10.16 -19.63 -32.70
C VAL A 782 11.19 -19.30 -31.63
N ASP A 783 12.37 -19.90 -31.77
CA ASP A 783 13.52 -19.59 -30.92
C ASP A 783 14.24 -18.34 -31.44
N VAL A 784 14.42 -17.34 -30.59
CA VAL A 784 15.15 -16.13 -30.94
C VAL A 784 16.47 -16.08 -30.17
N ASN A 785 17.58 -16.08 -30.91
CA ASN A 785 18.91 -15.89 -30.35
C ASN A 785 19.17 -14.39 -30.12
N ILE A 786 19.38 -14.02 -28.87
CA ILE A 786 19.32 -12.63 -28.40
C ILE A 786 20.60 -11.81 -28.65
N ASN A 787 21.64 -12.45 -29.19
CA ASN A 787 22.93 -11.81 -29.44
C ASN A 787 22.98 -10.91 -30.69
N THR A 788 21.93 -10.89 -31.53
CA THR A 788 21.85 -10.04 -32.74
C THR A 788 20.85 -8.90 -32.54
N ARG A 789 21.34 -7.64 -32.58
CA ARG A 789 20.49 -6.44 -32.51
C ARG A 789 19.45 -6.45 -33.63
N THR A 790 18.17 -6.46 -33.27
CA THR A 790 16.98 -6.48 -34.15
C THR A 790 16.91 -7.71 -35.06
N SER A 791 16.17 -8.73 -34.64
CA SER A 791 15.70 -9.79 -35.54
C SER A 791 14.41 -9.33 -36.20
N ASP A 792 14.42 -9.23 -37.53
CA ASP A 792 13.23 -9.00 -38.36
C ASP A 792 12.66 -10.37 -38.76
N LEU A 793 11.65 -10.84 -38.01
CA LEU A 793 11.09 -12.17 -38.15
C LEU A 793 9.97 -12.19 -39.19
N LYS A 794 10.03 -13.13 -40.13
CA LYS A 794 8.91 -13.43 -41.04
C LYS A 794 8.22 -14.70 -40.59
N ILE A 795 7.01 -14.57 -40.07
CA ILE A 795 6.26 -15.67 -39.49
C ILE A 795 5.08 -16.01 -40.38
N VAL A 796 5.09 -17.21 -40.94
CA VAL A 796 3.94 -17.77 -41.64
C VAL A 796 3.19 -18.70 -40.69
N LEU A 797 1.90 -18.46 -40.49
CA LEU A 797 0.98 -19.34 -39.77
C LEU A 797 0.17 -20.19 -40.76
N GLU A 798 0.06 -21.48 -40.47
CA GLU A 798 -0.69 -22.43 -41.29
C GLU A 798 -2.14 -22.51 -40.80
N ASN A 799 -3.10 -22.60 -41.72
CA ASN A 799 -4.51 -22.76 -41.38
C ASN A 799 -4.72 -24.04 -40.55
N GLU A 800 -5.51 -23.95 -39.50
CA GLU A 800 -5.94 -25.09 -38.70
C GLU A 800 -7.46 -25.04 -38.55
N ASP A 801 -8.13 -26.04 -39.11
CA ASP A 801 -9.58 -26.20 -38.98
C ASP A 801 -9.91 -26.74 -37.59
N ILE A 802 -10.14 -25.83 -36.65
CA ILE A 802 -10.57 -26.16 -35.30
C ILE A 802 -12.10 -26.29 -35.29
N TYR A 803 -12.60 -27.51 -35.21
CA TYR A 803 -14.01 -27.77 -34.93
C TYR A 803 -14.29 -27.50 -33.45
N ILE A 804 -14.71 -26.27 -33.14
CA ILE A 804 -15.13 -25.91 -31.79
C ILE A 804 -16.53 -26.52 -31.57
N ASN A 805 -16.64 -27.51 -30.68
CA ASN A 805 -17.95 -27.92 -30.18
C ASN A 805 -18.63 -26.71 -29.51
N GLN A 806 -19.93 -26.54 -29.76
CA GLN A 806 -20.77 -25.43 -29.28
C GLN A 806 -20.25 -24.78 -27.99
N VAL A 807 -19.78 -23.53 -28.10
CA VAL A 807 -19.45 -22.72 -26.93
C VAL A 807 -20.77 -22.31 -26.29
N ILE A 808 -21.18 -23.04 -25.26
CA ILE A 808 -22.23 -22.59 -24.35
C ILE A 808 -21.57 -21.63 -23.38
N VAL A 809 -21.81 -20.33 -23.56
CA VAL A 809 -21.50 -19.33 -22.53
C VAL A 809 -22.55 -19.47 -21.44
N THR A 810 -22.29 -20.31 -20.44
CA THR A 810 -23.07 -20.31 -19.20
C THR A 810 -22.54 -19.20 -18.29
N SER A 811 -23.39 -18.23 -17.93
CA SER A 811 -23.09 -17.26 -16.88
C SER A 811 -23.28 -17.92 -15.51
N ASP A 812 -22.35 -18.76 -15.08
CA ASP A 812 -22.30 -19.22 -13.69
C ASP A 812 -21.55 -18.23 -12.78
N GLY A 813 -20.74 -17.33 -13.36
CA GLY A 813 -20.20 -16.15 -12.69
C GLY A 813 -21.12 -14.93 -12.84
N LYS A 814 -21.64 -14.39 -11.74
CA LYS A 814 -22.27 -13.05 -11.74
C LYS A 814 -21.20 -12.04 -12.18
N ASP A 815 -21.50 -11.26 -13.21
CA ASP A 815 -20.68 -10.11 -13.59
C ASP A 815 -20.47 -9.21 -12.34
N PRO A 816 -19.21 -8.93 -11.94
CA PRO A 816 -18.88 -8.08 -10.78
C PRO A 816 -19.57 -6.72 -10.84
N ALA A 817 -19.87 -6.21 -12.05
CA ALA A 817 -20.64 -4.99 -12.24
C ALA A 817 -22.02 -5.05 -11.56
N TYR A 818 -22.67 -6.21 -11.52
CA TYR A 818 -23.96 -6.35 -10.82
C TYR A 818 -23.86 -6.17 -9.31
N GLY A 819 -22.72 -6.53 -8.69
CA GLY A 819 -22.47 -6.27 -7.27
C GLY A 819 -22.35 -4.77 -7.00
N ILE A 820 -21.55 -4.09 -7.83
CA ILE A 820 -21.37 -2.64 -7.80
C ILE A 820 -22.70 -1.91 -8.01
N ILE A 821 -23.47 -2.30 -9.03
CA ILE A 821 -24.78 -1.72 -9.34
C ILE A 821 -25.76 -1.92 -8.18
N LYS A 822 -25.83 -3.11 -7.57
CA LYS A 822 -26.71 -3.37 -6.42
C LYS A 822 -26.34 -2.54 -5.20
N ASN A 823 -25.06 -2.38 -4.91
CA ASN A 823 -24.60 -1.56 -3.79
C ASN A 823 -24.86 -0.05 -4.03
N ALA A 824 -24.62 0.43 -5.25
CA ALA A 824 -24.98 1.80 -5.65
C ALA A 824 -26.50 2.04 -5.53
N GLN A 825 -27.32 1.07 -5.95
CA GLN A 825 -28.78 1.11 -5.80
C GLN A 825 -29.23 1.13 -4.34
N LYS A 826 -28.63 0.33 -3.45
CA LYS A 826 -28.93 0.35 -2.01
C LYS A 826 -28.69 1.73 -1.39
N LYS A 827 -27.62 2.42 -1.80
CA LYS A 827 -27.25 3.75 -1.30
C LYS A 827 -27.83 4.91 -2.13
N ARG A 828 -28.75 4.66 -3.06
CA ARG A 828 -29.26 5.67 -4.01
C ARG A 828 -29.80 6.95 -3.35
N LYS A 829 -30.54 6.84 -2.24
CA LYS A 829 -31.08 8.00 -1.53
C LYS A 829 -29.95 8.88 -0.96
N TYR A 830 -28.97 8.24 -0.32
CA TYR A 830 -27.80 8.91 0.23
C TYR A 830 -26.98 9.62 -0.86
N HIS A 831 -26.71 8.93 -1.97
CA HIS A 831 -25.92 9.54 -3.05
C HIS A 831 -26.69 10.63 -3.82
N HIS A 832 -28.00 10.49 -4.01
CA HIS A 832 -28.84 11.50 -4.66
C HIS A 832 -28.84 12.84 -3.88
N ASP A 833 -28.73 12.80 -2.55
CA ASP A 833 -28.67 14.01 -1.74
C ASP A 833 -27.32 14.73 -1.87
N LEU A 834 -26.24 14.01 -2.16
CA LEU A 834 -24.87 14.55 -2.28
C LEU A 834 -24.55 15.18 -3.64
N VAL A 835 -25.17 14.72 -4.73
CA VAL A 835 -24.85 15.19 -6.09
C VAL A 835 -25.60 16.49 -6.39
N LYS A 836 -24.87 17.60 -6.52
CA LYS A 836 -25.44 18.93 -6.90
C LYS A 836 -25.62 19.08 -8.42
N SER A 837 -24.66 18.57 -9.20
CA SER A 837 -24.68 18.53 -10.66
C SER A 837 -23.77 17.42 -11.17
N TYR A 838 -23.97 16.96 -12.40
CA TYR A 838 -23.04 16.10 -13.11
C TYR A 838 -23.08 16.35 -14.62
N SER A 839 -22.04 15.92 -15.33
CA SER A 839 -21.99 15.88 -16.79
C SER A 839 -21.43 14.54 -17.23
N VAL A 840 -22.05 13.91 -18.22
CA VAL A 840 -21.66 12.58 -18.70
C VAL A 840 -21.72 12.52 -20.23
N ASP A 841 -20.70 11.92 -20.85
CA ASP A 841 -20.73 11.59 -22.27
C ASP A 841 -21.43 10.25 -22.47
N ILE A 842 -22.47 10.24 -23.29
CA ILE A 842 -23.35 9.10 -23.53
C ILE A 842 -23.21 8.70 -24.99
N TYR A 843 -22.90 7.42 -25.19
CA TYR A 843 -23.02 6.75 -26.47
C TYR A 843 -24.29 5.88 -26.45
N MET A 844 -25.20 6.09 -27.39
CA MET A 844 -26.43 5.31 -27.54
C MET A 844 -26.43 4.62 -28.88
N LYS A 845 -26.72 3.31 -28.90
CA LYS A 845 -26.99 2.55 -30.11
C LYS A 845 -28.26 1.74 -29.93
N GLY A 846 -29.21 1.91 -30.84
CA GLY A 846 -30.48 1.18 -30.84
C GLY A 846 -30.76 0.62 -32.23
N SER A 847 -31.29 -0.59 -32.31
CA SER A 847 -31.73 -1.20 -33.56
C SER A 847 -33.06 -1.90 -33.36
N ASP A 848 -33.99 -1.68 -34.28
CA ASP A 848 -35.27 -2.39 -34.36
C ASP A 848 -35.31 -3.23 -35.63
N ARG A 849 -35.71 -4.49 -35.48
CA ARG A 849 -35.74 -5.47 -36.57
C ARG A 849 -37.07 -6.21 -36.51
N LEU A 850 -37.80 -6.16 -37.62
CA LEU A 850 -39.01 -6.95 -37.81
C LEU A 850 -38.65 -8.30 -38.40
N ASN A 851 -38.81 -9.37 -37.64
CA ASN A 851 -38.54 -10.73 -38.12
C ASN A 851 -39.77 -11.36 -38.81
N GLU A 852 -40.97 -11.04 -38.35
CA GLU A 852 -42.25 -11.50 -38.91
C GLU A 852 -43.33 -10.43 -38.74
N VAL A 853 -44.29 -10.35 -39.67
CA VAL A 853 -45.42 -9.42 -39.58
C VAL A 853 -46.38 -9.88 -38.46
N PRO A 854 -46.65 -9.06 -37.43
CA PRO A 854 -47.51 -9.46 -36.32
C PRO A 854 -48.96 -9.66 -36.78
N LYS A 855 -49.57 -10.81 -36.45
CA LYS A 855 -51.00 -11.10 -36.75
C LYS A 855 -51.98 -10.14 -36.08
N LYS A 856 -51.56 -9.41 -35.03
CA LYS A 856 -52.33 -8.38 -34.33
C LYS A 856 -51.43 -7.17 -34.10
N PHE A 857 -51.82 -6.01 -34.63
CA PHE A 857 -51.10 -4.76 -34.41
C PHE A 857 -51.40 -4.20 -33.01
N PRO A 858 -50.40 -3.98 -32.13
CA PRO A 858 -50.60 -3.51 -30.76
C PRO A 858 -51.36 -2.17 -30.70
N LYS A 859 -52.36 -2.08 -29.81
CA LYS A 859 -53.21 -0.89 -29.66
C LYS A 859 -52.45 0.40 -29.31
N PHE A 860 -51.25 0.30 -28.71
CA PHE A 860 -50.42 1.46 -28.35
C PHE A 860 -49.70 2.10 -29.57
N LEU A 861 -49.73 1.45 -30.74
CA LEU A 861 -49.16 1.97 -32.00
C LEU A 861 -50.23 2.67 -32.89
N LYS A 862 -51.37 3.07 -32.31
CA LYS A 862 -52.47 3.74 -33.02
C LYS A 862 -51.97 5.05 -33.67
N GLY A 863 -52.01 5.12 -34.99
CA GLY A 863 -51.56 6.29 -35.77
C GLY A 863 -50.42 5.99 -36.74
N LEU A 864 -49.79 4.81 -36.64
CA LEU A 864 -48.87 4.30 -37.65
C LEU A 864 -49.55 3.32 -38.60
N ASN A 865 -49.07 3.28 -39.84
CA ASN A 865 -49.43 2.23 -40.78
C ASN A 865 -48.90 0.88 -40.26
N PRO A 866 -49.71 -0.20 -40.28
CA PRO A 866 -49.24 -1.53 -39.92
C PRO A 866 -48.13 -1.97 -40.90
N PRO A 867 -47.03 -2.54 -40.41
CA PRO A 867 -45.95 -3.02 -41.25
C PRO A 867 -46.43 -4.20 -42.10
N ASP A 868 -45.92 -4.30 -43.33
CA ASP A 868 -46.23 -5.40 -44.25
C ASP A 868 -45.01 -6.31 -44.50
N SER A 869 -45.16 -7.29 -45.38
CA SER A 869 -44.08 -8.24 -45.68
C SER A 869 -42.84 -7.60 -46.31
N SER A 870 -42.95 -6.39 -46.86
CA SER A 870 -41.82 -5.62 -47.40
C SER A 870 -41.01 -4.91 -46.33
N ASP A 871 -41.53 -4.82 -45.10
CA ASP A 871 -40.85 -4.22 -43.93
C ASP A 871 -40.07 -5.26 -43.09
N ILE A 872 -40.03 -6.53 -43.51
CA ILE A 872 -39.25 -7.59 -42.85
C ILE A 872 -37.76 -7.28 -43.02
N GLY A 873 -37.06 -7.04 -41.90
CA GLY A 873 -35.66 -6.60 -41.89
C GLY A 873 -35.38 -5.54 -40.83
N LEU A 874 -34.26 -4.83 -40.98
CA LEU A 874 -33.86 -3.74 -40.09
C LEU A 874 -34.77 -2.53 -40.35
N LEU A 875 -35.75 -2.31 -39.47
CA LEU A 875 -36.69 -1.19 -39.55
C LEU A 875 -36.00 0.14 -39.22
N TYR A 876 -35.14 0.10 -38.20
CA TYR A 876 -34.52 1.28 -37.63
C TYR A 876 -33.16 0.93 -37.01
N LEU A 877 -32.17 1.79 -37.22
CA LEU A 877 -30.87 1.76 -36.58
C LEU A 877 -30.51 3.20 -36.24
N SER A 878 -30.16 3.44 -34.99
CA SER A 878 -29.71 4.74 -34.51
C SER A 878 -28.45 4.57 -33.70
N GLU A 879 -27.55 5.53 -33.89
CA GLU A 879 -26.32 5.64 -33.13
C GLU A 879 -26.08 7.11 -32.84
N SER A 880 -25.90 7.49 -31.58
CA SER A 880 -25.65 8.87 -31.18
C SER A 880 -24.60 8.97 -30.09
N VAL A 881 -23.90 10.11 -30.11
CA VAL A 881 -22.96 10.55 -29.08
C VAL A 881 -23.45 11.91 -28.60
N ALA A 882 -23.71 12.03 -27.31
CA ALA A 882 -24.16 13.28 -26.70
C ALA A 882 -23.53 13.47 -25.32
N ARG A 883 -23.44 14.71 -24.86
CA ARG A 883 -23.17 15.04 -23.46
C ARG A 883 -24.47 15.39 -22.76
N TYR A 884 -24.71 14.76 -21.62
CA TYR A 884 -25.86 15.03 -20.77
C TYR A 884 -25.41 15.74 -19.49
N HIS A 885 -26.02 16.88 -19.23
CA HIS A 885 -25.79 17.69 -18.03
C HIS A 885 -27.02 17.63 -17.14
N TYR A 886 -26.80 17.46 -15.85
CA TYR A 886 -27.82 17.54 -14.82
C TYR A 886 -27.42 18.57 -13.75
N GLN A 887 -28.40 19.32 -13.26
CA GLN A 887 -28.29 20.20 -12.12
C GLN A 887 -29.57 20.16 -11.28
N LYS A 888 -29.44 20.13 -9.94
CA LYS A 888 -30.59 20.16 -9.02
C LYS A 888 -31.42 21.46 -9.20
N PRO A 889 -32.76 21.41 -9.08
CA PRO A 889 -33.55 20.24 -8.67
C PRO A 889 -33.93 19.28 -9.80
N ASN A 890 -33.97 19.70 -11.07
CA ASN A 890 -34.29 18.87 -12.25
C ASN A 890 -33.97 19.64 -13.57
N GLU A 891 -32.86 20.38 -13.61
CA GLU A 891 -32.41 21.03 -14.84
C GLU A 891 -31.55 20.06 -15.64
N TYR A 892 -31.90 19.89 -16.92
CA TYR A 892 -31.22 18.99 -17.83
C TYR A 892 -30.84 19.73 -19.11
N LYS A 893 -29.64 19.47 -19.61
CA LYS A 893 -29.19 19.93 -20.92
C LYS A 893 -28.50 18.79 -21.65
N GLU A 894 -28.87 18.56 -22.90
CA GLU A 894 -28.25 17.56 -23.76
C GLU A 894 -27.59 18.24 -24.96
N GLU A 895 -26.29 18.00 -25.14
CA GLU A 895 -25.49 18.48 -26.27
C GLU A 895 -25.13 17.30 -27.18
N MET A 896 -25.74 17.23 -28.36
CA MET A 896 -25.51 16.12 -29.28
C MET A 896 -24.29 16.40 -30.17
N PHE A 897 -23.26 15.55 -30.07
CA PHE A 897 -22.03 15.67 -30.86
C PHE A 897 -22.15 14.97 -32.21
N ALA A 898 -22.79 13.80 -32.23
CA ALA A 898 -23.00 13.03 -33.45
C ALA A 898 -24.29 12.21 -33.34
N SER A 899 -25.01 12.06 -34.45
CA SER A 899 -26.14 11.16 -34.55
C SER A 899 -26.22 10.63 -35.98
N LYS A 900 -26.39 9.33 -36.12
CA LYS A 900 -26.62 8.63 -37.39
C LYS A 900 -27.85 7.76 -37.25
N GLN A 901 -28.75 7.86 -38.21
CA GLN A 901 -29.95 7.03 -38.27
C GLN A 901 -30.06 6.38 -39.66
N ALA A 902 -30.51 5.14 -39.72
CA ALA A 902 -30.80 4.40 -40.95
C ALA A 902 -32.05 3.56 -40.73
N GLY A 903 -33.02 3.61 -41.66
CA GLY A 903 -34.31 2.93 -41.50
C GLY A 903 -35.41 3.56 -42.34
N THR A 904 -36.61 2.99 -42.31
CA THR A 904 -37.77 3.53 -43.03
C THR A 904 -38.31 4.78 -42.34
N LYS A 905 -38.98 5.70 -43.07
CA LYS A 905 -39.62 6.91 -42.50
C LYS A 905 -40.69 6.61 -41.43
N GLN A 906 -41.02 5.33 -41.24
CA GLN A 906 -42.04 4.83 -40.33
C GLN A 906 -41.45 4.34 -38.99
N GLY A 907 -40.12 4.29 -38.85
CA GLY A 907 -39.44 3.86 -37.61
C GLY A 907 -39.46 4.92 -36.51
N TYR A 908 -39.65 4.50 -35.26
CA TYR A 908 -39.57 5.34 -34.06
C TYR A 908 -38.13 5.78 -33.76
N SER A 909 -37.91 7.06 -33.43
CA SER A 909 -36.56 7.57 -33.13
C SER A 909 -36.28 7.70 -31.63
N TRP A 910 -35.28 6.96 -31.13
CA TRP A 910 -34.79 7.01 -29.74
C TRP A 910 -33.34 7.51 -29.65
N ASN A 911 -33.00 8.59 -30.36
CA ASN A 911 -31.61 9.03 -30.51
C ASN A 911 -31.13 10.03 -29.44
N ARG A 912 -31.97 10.38 -28.47
CA ARG A 912 -31.66 11.34 -27.40
C ARG A 912 -31.66 10.66 -26.04
N ALA A 913 -30.64 10.96 -25.25
CA ALA A 913 -30.55 10.52 -23.87
C ALA A 913 -31.71 11.10 -23.04
N SER A 914 -32.23 12.29 -23.38
CA SER A 914 -33.38 12.88 -22.69
C SER A 914 -34.70 12.11 -22.84
N TYR A 915 -34.86 11.25 -23.85
CA TYR A 915 -36.07 10.41 -24.01
C TYR A 915 -36.06 9.16 -23.14
N VAL A 916 -34.90 8.80 -22.61
CA VAL A 916 -34.75 7.72 -21.65
C VAL A 916 -34.46 8.40 -20.32
N LEU A 917 -35.26 8.19 -19.27
CA LEU A 917 -34.89 8.67 -17.94
C LEU A 917 -33.67 7.88 -17.42
N MET A 918 -32.50 8.17 -17.97
CA MET A 918 -31.22 7.63 -17.54
C MET A 918 -30.85 8.30 -16.23
N ASN A 919 -31.29 7.70 -15.14
CA ASN A 919 -30.73 7.98 -13.83
C ASN A 919 -29.82 6.81 -13.45
N PHE A 920 -28.65 7.12 -12.90
CA PHE A 920 -27.60 6.15 -12.56
C PHE A 920 -28.08 5.03 -11.59
N TYR A 921 -29.19 5.25 -10.88
CA TYR A 921 -29.71 4.42 -9.80
C TYR A 921 -30.95 3.59 -10.16
N ASN A 922 -31.67 3.94 -11.22
CA ASN A 922 -32.90 3.27 -11.64
C ASN A 922 -32.69 2.77 -13.05
N ASN A 923 -32.41 1.47 -13.18
CA ASN A 923 -32.32 0.80 -14.47
C ASN A 923 -33.73 0.53 -15.03
N LEU A 924 -34.56 1.57 -15.11
CA LEU A 924 -35.87 1.56 -15.74
C LEU A 924 -35.78 2.43 -16.98
N ILE A 925 -35.88 1.80 -18.16
CA ILE A 925 -36.28 2.52 -19.36
C ILE A 925 -37.77 2.86 -19.14
N ASP A 926 -38.03 3.96 -18.45
CA ASP A 926 -39.38 4.54 -18.37
C ASP A 926 -39.58 5.37 -19.64
N LEU A 927 -40.14 4.74 -20.66
CA LEU A 927 -40.56 5.43 -21.87
C LEU A 927 -41.79 6.26 -21.49
N ARG A 928 -41.64 7.59 -21.45
CA ARG A 928 -42.78 8.48 -21.28
C ARG A 928 -43.64 8.38 -22.55
N TRP A 929 -44.77 7.68 -22.43
CA TRP A 929 -45.82 7.64 -23.45
C TRP A 929 -46.99 8.52 -23.05
#